data_AF-A0A2W7I0N9-F1
#
_entry.id   AF-A0A2W7I0N9-F1
#
_cell.length_a   1.000
_cell.length_b   1.000
_cell.length_c   1.000
_cell.angle_alpha   90.00
_cell.angle_beta   90.00
_cell.angle_gamma   90.00
#
_symmetry.space_group_name_H-M   'P 1'
#
loop_
_entity.id
_entity.type
_entity.pdbx_description
1 polymer ?
#
loop_
_entity_poly.entity_id
_entity_poly.type
_entity_poly.pdbx_seq_one_letter_code
_entity_poly.pdbx_strand_id
1 'polypeptide(L)'
;MLKSVFVEKIDEFIYPLIKYIIALLFLSFPAFFFAQQTDFNNNKSSIYGDSFTPKGDLRALVIYVNFKEPALNSERHEMTHWPIGSKFPVYYGKSVVDERTGKLIWAHQDPSDFQTKTYFNNDIYLNLSEFYYAMSQGKFRFYAEVLKDPITNKPIDININPKGITSYGEIVEKVYHKIAEIFPQDYDWSRFDNIQNNPSFEFNSSVSFDNPQPDNKIDYVILNFRNDNRWSPHPNGQIKSNWPKAIAGAGIEKTIGRNSRGDIKIGGKSGIRIFFSQGKIYERIELIIHEMAHTFMNNPHTVMANKASGDYYYYNYGWGLMDSFSNFMPLANSWERWYAGWINITHDINEKNYVKKKQYLLKDYLEFGQTMRIKLPNTENEYIWLENHQLNNPYYKRPDLLVDAFGDSIITKQKGLVGFIEKIAPSREELYPFSRGTNGIKIIYGKGNYDYTFKELKEEAYAWGSEILDVKKEDVNAYGGQHEASFFRYDFNDNDKIEHAKSANGARGNYIDGYNIIEVDGKPIWGYVGPNLTLPNKKLSAFSNPPLTNFQKFDWRKDKMAPVILHSLSIHPKKMNNGIYRISINYEDGKIDNDFRMTGNIVLPAGVKIILEKKKKLKINKSKTYNSSKSINGSFIKNTNFLVENEGTFQFNKKSTIILNENSSLIFKKGSHLILEKGVKIIVKNGATLKIEEGVLFDIDKKVEISIFDGFIDIPDSIRNLIKI
;
A
#
# COMPACT_ATOMS: atom_id res chain seq x y z
N MET A 1 46.68 -40.91 49.28
CA MET A 1 47.83 -40.83 48.35
C MET A 1 47.65 -41.80 47.17
N LEU A 2 46.51 -41.73 46.48
CA LEU A 2 46.15 -42.60 45.33
C LEU A 2 45.12 -41.91 44.40
N LYS A 3 45.12 -40.56 44.36
CA LYS A 3 44.21 -39.75 43.54
C LYS A 3 44.88 -38.65 42.70
N SER A 4 46.21 -38.51 42.76
CA SER A 4 46.94 -37.46 42.02
C SER A 4 47.76 -37.97 40.83
N VAL A 5 47.73 -39.27 40.50
CA VAL A 5 48.53 -39.85 39.41
C VAL A 5 47.69 -40.15 38.15
N PHE A 6 46.36 -40.00 38.23
CA PHE A 6 45.46 -40.35 37.12
C PHE A 6 45.03 -39.18 36.23
N VAL A 7 45.30 -37.93 36.65
CA VAL A 7 44.90 -36.73 35.90
C VAL A 7 46.01 -36.23 34.97
N GLU A 8 47.29 -36.40 35.33
CA GLU A 8 48.41 -35.91 34.48
C GLU A 8 48.68 -36.75 33.22
N LYS A 9 48.16 -37.98 33.11
CA LYS A 9 48.40 -38.84 31.93
C LYS A 9 47.34 -38.74 30.82
N ILE A 10 46.23 -38.04 31.05
CA ILE A 10 45.17 -37.88 30.04
C ILE A 10 45.45 -36.67 29.14
N ASP A 11 46.11 -35.62 29.66
CA ASP A 11 46.42 -34.42 28.88
C ASP A 11 47.59 -34.62 27.89
N GLU A 12 48.52 -35.54 28.17
CA GLU A 12 49.62 -35.86 27.23
C GLU A 12 49.17 -36.65 25.99
N PHE A 13 48.01 -37.31 26.02
CA PHE A 13 47.54 -38.14 24.90
C PHE A 13 46.49 -37.46 24.01
N ILE A 14 45.66 -36.58 24.57
CA ILE A 14 44.55 -35.94 23.84
C ILE A 14 45.03 -34.74 23.03
N TYR A 15 46.00 -33.96 23.55
CA TYR A 15 46.45 -32.73 22.89
C TYR A 15 47.21 -32.93 21.57
N PRO A 16 48.06 -33.97 21.41
CA PRO A 16 48.71 -34.28 20.13
C PRO A 16 47.72 -34.83 19.09
N LEU A 17 46.71 -35.59 19.53
CA LEU A 17 45.71 -36.20 18.65
C LEU A 17 44.77 -35.14 18.03
N ILE A 18 44.41 -34.11 18.79
CA ILE A 18 43.62 -32.97 18.30
C ILE A 18 44.41 -32.14 17.27
N LYS A 19 45.72 -31.95 17.48
CA LYS A 19 46.58 -31.28 16.48
C LYS A 19 46.75 -32.09 15.20
N TYR A 20 46.82 -33.43 15.30
CA TYR A 20 46.89 -34.30 14.12
C TYR A 20 45.56 -34.36 13.34
N ILE A 21 44.42 -34.35 14.03
CA ILE A 21 43.09 -34.32 13.38
C ILE A 21 42.83 -32.98 12.68
N ILE A 22 43.25 -31.86 13.28
CA ILE A 22 43.18 -30.53 12.65
C ILE A 22 44.16 -30.42 11.47
N ALA A 23 45.35 -31.01 11.56
CA ALA A 23 46.32 -31.03 10.45
C ALA A 23 45.90 -31.95 9.29
N LEU A 24 45.27 -33.11 9.55
CA LEU A 24 44.75 -33.99 8.49
C LEU A 24 43.53 -33.41 7.75
N LEU A 25 42.70 -32.63 8.44
CA LEU A 25 41.59 -31.89 7.83
C LEU A 25 42.07 -30.74 6.91
N PHE A 26 43.31 -30.27 7.05
CA PHE A 26 43.89 -29.22 6.21
C PHE A 26 44.80 -29.75 5.07
N LEU A 27 45.16 -31.05 5.05
CA LEU A 27 46.11 -31.62 4.09
C LEU A 27 45.50 -32.56 3.04
N SER A 28 44.16 -32.66 2.95
CA SER A 28 43.46 -33.52 1.97
C SER A 28 42.67 -32.76 0.89
N PHE A 29 42.92 -31.47 0.66
CA PHE A 29 42.42 -30.76 -0.52
C PHE A 29 43.48 -29.86 -1.19
N PRO A 30 44.25 -30.41 -2.15
CA PRO A 30 44.89 -29.58 -3.17
C PRO A 30 44.58 -30.11 -4.57
N ALA A 31 43.41 -29.76 -5.13
CA ALA A 31 43.15 -29.68 -6.57
C ALA A 31 41.69 -29.25 -6.82
N PHE A 32 41.41 -27.95 -6.75
CA PHE A 32 40.40 -27.21 -7.52
C PHE A 32 40.31 -25.78 -6.94
N PHE A 33 41.40 -25.01 -7.09
CA PHE A 33 41.39 -23.55 -6.89
C PHE A 33 41.83 -22.86 -8.19
N PHE A 34 41.07 -23.11 -9.25
CA PHE A 34 40.59 -22.00 -10.08
C PHE A 34 39.12 -21.80 -9.71
N ALA A 35 38.88 -21.38 -8.46
CA ALA A 35 37.67 -20.65 -8.18
C ALA A 35 37.85 -19.33 -8.94
N GLN A 36 37.23 -19.23 -10.12
CA GLN A 36 36.72 -17.95 -10.56
C GLN A 36 36.02 -17.37 -9.34
N GLN A 37 36.65 -16.38 -8.71
CA GLN A 37 35.97 -15.42 -7.88
C GLN A 37 35.06 -14.64 -8.84
N THR A 38 33.98 -15.30 -9.26
CA THR A 38 32.85 -14.63 -9.81
C THR A 38 32.27 -13.89 -8.62
N ASP A 39 32.52 -12.59 -8.58
CA ASP A 39 31.67 -11.64 -7.88
C ASP A 39 30.25 -11.74 -8.45
N PHE A 40 29.54 -12.83 -8.17
CA PHE A 40 28.09 -12.86 -8.23
C PHE A 40 27.55 -12.28 -6.92
N ASN A 41 27.85 -11.00 -6.68
CA ASN A 41 26.83 -10.17 -6.06
C ASN A 41 25.70 -10.06 -7.09
N ASN A 42 24.85 -11.09 -7.13
CA ASN A 42 23.56 -11.04 -7.81
C ASN A 42 22.74 -9.95 -7.12
N ASN A 43 22.96 -8.70 -7.53
CA ASN A 43 22.24 -7.55 -7.02
C ASN A 43 20.81 -7.67 -7.54
N LYS A 44 19.97 -8.37 -6.78
CA LYS A 44 18.54 -8.44 -7.06
C LYS A 44 18.00 -7.03 -7.17
N SER A 45 17.06 -6.82 -8.07
CA SER A 45 16.43 -5.52 -8.29
C SER A 45 14.96 -5.66 -8.63
N SER A 46 14.13 -4.84 -8.00
CA SER A 46 12.70 -4.78 -8.23
C SER A 46 12.32 -4.50 -9.68
N ILE A 47 13.21 -3.81 -10.42
CA ILE A 47 12.98 -3.48 -11.84
C ILE A 47 13.00 -4.69 -12.77
N TYR A 48 13.50 -5.84 -12.29
CA TYR A 48 13.52 -7.11 -13.01
C TYR A 48 12.24 -7.93 -12.77
N GLY A 49 11.47 -7.60 -11.73
CA GLY A 49 10.20 -8.22 -11.36
C GLY A 49 10.28 -9.67 -10.87
N ASP A 50 9.18 -10.22 -10.33
CA ASP A 50 9.12 -11.62 -9.85
C ASP A 50 8.89 -12.61 -11.01
N SER A 51 7.72 -12.55 -11.65
CA SER A 51 7.32 -13.49 -12.70
C SER A 51 7.79 -13.07 -14.10
N PHE A 52 7.94 -11.77 -14.34
CA PHE A 52 8.47 -11.17 -15.56
C PHE A 52 8.98 -9.75 -15.29
N THR A 53 9.89 -9.25 -16.13
CA THR A 53 10.30 -7.85 -16.09
C THR A 53 9.18 -6.97 -16.66
N PRO A 54 8.69 -5.95 -15.92
CA PRO A 54 7.61 -5.06 -16.39
C PRO A 54 8.13 -4.02 -17.40
N LYS A 55 8.88 -4.44 -18.42
CA LYS A 55 9.43 -3.64 -19.53
C LYS A 55 9.50 -4.51 -20.78
N GLY A 56 9.58 -3.87 -21.95
CA GLY A 56 9.57 -4.56 -23.23
C GLY A 56 8.16 -5.03 -23.61
N ASP A 57 8.10 -6.10 -24.38
CA ASP A 57 6.87 -6.68 -24.92
C ASP A 57 6.50 -7.96 -24.15
N LEU A 58 5.25 -8.04 -23.71
CA LEU A 58 4.68 -9.25 -23.09
C LEU A 58 3.37 -9.61 -23.80
N ARG A 59 3.28 -10.83 -24.35
CA ARG A 59 2.03 -11.34 -24.93
C ARG A 59 1.39 -12.36 -24.00
N ALA A 60 0.25 -12.00 -23.42
CA ALA A 60 -0.54 -12.90 -22.60
C ALA A 60 -1.48 -13.77 -23.45
N LEU A 61 -1.56 -15.05 -23.11
CA LEU A 61 -2.59 -15.97 -23.60
C LEU A 61 -3.85 -15.81 -22.75
N VAL A 62 -4.97 -15.47 -23.37
CA VAL A 62 -6.27 -15.35 -22.69
C VAL A 62 -7.13 -16.57 -22.96
N ILE A 63 -7.54 -17.25 -21.90
CA ILE A 63 -8.36 -18.47 -21.96
C ILE A 63 -9.69 -18.18 -21.25
N TYR A 64 -10.78 -18.28 -21.99
CA TYR A 64 -12.13 -18.28 -21.43
C TYR A 64 -12.55 -19.71 -21.10
N VAL A 65 -13.03 -19.94 -19.89
CA VAL A 65 -13.38 -21.26 -19.36
C VAL A 65 -14.87 -21.29 -19.05
N ASN A 66 -15.57 -22.20 -19.71
CA ASN A 66 -16.99 -22.46 -19.53
C ASN A 66 -17.22 -23.82 -18.84
N PHE A 67 -18.41 -23.97 -18.26
CA PHE A 67 -18.88 -25.23 -17.71
C PHE A 67 -19.84 -25.91 -18.68
N LYS A 68 -19.69 -27.23 -18.87
CA LYS A 68 -20.61 -28.01 -19.71
C LYS A 68 -22.06 -27.83 -19.25
N GLU A 69 -22.97 -27.64 -20.20
CA GLU A 69 -24.39 -27.34 -19.95
C GLU A 69 -25.11 -28.28 -18.98
N PRO A 70 -24.87 -29.61 -18.95
CA PRO A 70 -25.52 -30.48 -17.95
C PRO A 70 -25.17 -30.15 -16.49
N ALA A 71 -24.11 -29.36 -16.26
CA ALA A 71 -23.75 -28.84 -14.93
C ALA A 71 -24.33 -27.44 -14.66
N LEU A 72 -24.93 -26.79 -15.66
CA LEU A 72 -25.55 -25.48 -15.56
C LEU A 72 -27.07 -25.60 -15.52
N ASN A 73 -27.70 -24.83 -14.65
CA ASN A 73 -29.15 -24.70 -14.58
C ASN A 73 -29.48 -23.25 -14.96
N SER A 74 -30.31 -23.04 -15.99
CA SER A 74 -30.62 -21.69 -16.51
C SER A 74 -31.37 -20.81 -15.52
N GLU A 75 -32.08 -21.36 -14.54
CA GLU A 75 -32.73 -20.55 -13.51
C GLU A 75 -31.75 -20.10 -12.42
N ARG A 76 -30.64 -20.83 -12.22
CA ARG A 76 -29.72 -20.61 -11.10
C ARG A 76 -28.35 -20.08 -11.51
N HIS A 77 -27.91 -20.42 -12.71
CA HIS A 77 -26.55 -20.20 -13.22
C HIS A 77 -26.49 -19.23 -14.40
N GLU A 78 -27.58 -18.54 -14.71
CA GLU A 78 -27.63 -17.53 -15.75
C GLU A 78 -26.91 -16.25 -15.34
N MET A 79 -26.32 -15.56 -16.31
CA MET A 79 -25.51 -14.37 -16.06
C MET A 79 -25.70 -13.35 -17.17
N THR A 80 -26.14 -12.16 -16.82
CA THR A 80 -26.44 -11.09 -17.78
C THR A 80 -25.26 -10.71 -18.68
N HIS A 81 -24.03 -10.83 -18.19
CA HIS A 81 -22.82 -10.44 -18.89
C HIS A 81 -21.94 -11.64 -19.29
N TRP A 82 -22.41 -12.87 -19.09
CA TRP A 82 -21.84 -14.07 -19.70
C TRP A 82 -22.93 -15.14 -19.84
N PRO A 83 -23.91 -14.96 -20.75
CA PRO A 83 -25.09 -15.80 -20.78
C PRO A 83 -24.80 -17.29 -21.03
N ILE A 84 -25.67 -18.20 -20.58
CA ILE A 84 -25.54 -19.61 -20.93
C ILE A 84 -25.60 -19.76 -22.46
N GLY A 85 -24.76 -20.64 -23.02
CA GLY A 85 -24.63 -20.85 -24.46
C GLY A 85 -23.71 -19.83 -25.15
N SER A 86 -23.34 -18.73 -24.49
CA SER A 86 -22.33 -17.81 -25.02
C SER A 86 -20.91 -18.29 -24.71
N LYS A 87 -20.05 -18.26 -25.74
CA LYS A 87 -18.64 -18.65 -25.59
C LYS A 87 -17.85 -17.65 -24.75
N PHE A 88 -18.20 -16.37 -24.84
CA PHE A 88 -17.45 -15.27 -24.25
C PHE A 88 -18.36 -14.32 -23.46
N PRO A 89 -17.81 -13.57 -22.48
CA PRO A 89 -18.54 -12.50 -21.83
C PRO A 89 -19.07 -11.46 -22.83
N VAL A 90 -20.13 -10.77 -22.44
CA VAL A 90 -20.74 -9.69 -23.21
C VAL A 90 -20.74 -8.38 -22.44
N TYR A 91 -20.65 -7.27 -23.18
CA TYR A 91 -20.78 -5.91 -22.69
C TYR A 91 -21.64 -5.07 -23.63
N TYR A 92 -22.66 -4.40 -23.09
CA TYR A 92 -23.68 -3.68 -23.85
C TYR A 92 -24.21 -4.50 -25.04
N GLY A 93 -24.48 -5.79 -24.80
CA GLY A 93 -25.00 -6.72 -25.80
C GLY A 93 -23.98 -7.19 -26.85
N LYS A 94 -22.69 -6.83 -26.74
CA LYS A 94 -21.63 -7.25 -27.66
C LYS A 94 -20.62 -8.14 -26.96
N SER A 95 -20.15 -9.19 -27.63
CA SER A 95 -19.05 -10.03 -27.12
C SER A 95 -17.80 -9.20 -26.84
N VAL A 96 -17.08 -9.55 -25.77
CA VAL A 96 -15.77 -8.94 -25.45
C VAL A 96 -14.63 -9.45 -26.34
N VAL A 97 -14.91 -10.49 -27.12
CA VAL A 97 -14.04 -11.10 -28.12
C VAL A 97 -14.74 -11.01 -29.47
N ASP A 98 -14.08 -10.43 -30.47
CA ASP A 98 -14.55 -10.50 -31.86
C ASP A 98 -14.47 -11.96 -32.35
N GLU A 99 -15.61 -12.61 -32.62
CA GLU A 99 -15.67 -14.04 -32.92
C GLU A 99 -15.01 -14.43 -34.25
N ARG A 100 -14.71 -13.46 -35.12
CA ARG A 100 -14.04 -13.70 -36.40
C ARG A 100 -12.53 -13.60 -36.27
N THR A 101 -12.05 -12.61 -35.54
CA THR A 101 -10.63 -12.22 -35.50
C THR A 101 -9.94 -12.59 -34.19
N GLY A 102 -10.72 -12.78 -33.12
CA GLY A 102 -10.24 -12.94 -31.75
C GLY A 102 -9.81 -11.65 -31.07
N LYS A 103 -9.99 -10.48 -31.70
CA LYS A 103 -9.61 -9.19 -31.09
C LYS A 103 -10.37 -8.95 -29.80
N LEU A 104 -9.64 -8.52 -28.77
CA LEU A 104 -10.19 -8.19 -27.46
C LEU A 104 -10.56 -6.71 -27.41
N ILE A 105 -11.72 -6.39 -26.84
CA ILE A 105 -12.10 -4.97 -26.68
C ILE A 105 -11.32 -4.26 -25.56
N TRP A 106 -10.69 -5.03 -24.68
CA TRP A 106 -10.02 -4.55 -23.46
C TRP A 106 -8.49 -4.69 -23.48
N ALA A 107 -7.89 -5.15 -24.58
CA ALA A 107 -6.45 -5.24 -24.73
C ALA A 107 -6.06 -5.24 -26.20
N HIS A 108 -4.85 -4.76 -26.49
CA HIS A 108 -4.27 -4.75 -27.82
C HIS A 108 -3.69 -6.11 -28.18
N GLN A 109 -3.75 -6.45 -29.47
CA GLN A 109 -3.20 -7.69 -29.99
C GLN A 109 -1.96 -7.42 -30.85
N ASP A 110 -1.90 -6.24 -31.49
CA ASP A 110 -0.89 -5.91 -32.49
C ASP A 110 -0.10 -4.64 -32.10
N PRO A 111 1.22 -4.55 -32.40
CA PRO A 111 2.02 -3.35 -32.11
C PRO A 111 1.49 -2.05 -32.74
N SER A 112 0.81 -2.15 -33.89
CA SER A 112 0.18 -1.01 -34.56
C SER A 112 -0.97 -0.40 -33.76
N ASP A 113 -1.58 -1.16 -32.85
CA ASP A 113 -2.71 -0.67 -32.03
C ASP A 113 -2.28 0.50 -31.12
N PHE A 114 -1.01 0.57 -30.74
CA PHE A 114 -0.42 1.69 -29.97
C PHE A 114 -0.14 2.95 -30.82
N GLN A 115 -0.08 2.83 -32.14
CA GLN A 115 0.23 3.95 -33.04
C GLN A 115 -1.02 4.77 -33.42
N THR A 116 -2.20 4.19 -33.26
CA THR A 116 -3.46 4.71 -33.84
C THR A 116 -4.35 5.46 -32.86
N LYS A 117 -4.09 5.37 -31.54
CA LYS A 117 -4.94 5.99 -30.52
C LYS A 117 -4.24 7.18 -29.86
N THR A 118 -4.91 8.34 -29.94
CA THR A 118 -4.57 9.48 -29.08
C THR A 118 -5.19 9.25 -27.70
N TYR A 119 -4.48 9.62 -26.65
CA TYR A 119 -4.88 9.35 -25.26
C TYR A 119 -6.28 9.89 -24.91
N PHE A 120 -6.86 10.80 -25.68
CA PHE A 120 -8.08 11.54 -25.34
C PHE A 120 -9.41 10.78 -25.45
N ASN A 121 -9.44 9.48 -25.79
CA ASN A 121 -10.71 8.74 -25.84
C ASN A 121 -11.14 8.23 -24.45
N ASN A 122 -12.43 8.39 -24.13
CA ASN A 122 -13.06 7.90 -22.89
C ASN A 122 -12.99 6.37 -22.73
N ASP A 123 -12.67 5.62 -23.80
CA ASP A 123 -12.47 4.18 -23.73
C ASP A 123 -11.08 3.77 -23.23
N ILE A 124 -10.16 4.70 -22.97
CA ILE A 124 -8.78 4.35 -22.63
C ILE A 124 -8.65 3.61 -21.29
N TYR A 125 -9.47 3.96 -20.29
CA TYR A 125 -9.54 3.27 -18.99
C TYR A 125 -10.05 1.83 -19.11
N LEU A 126 -10.61 1.52 -20.27
CA LEU A 126 -11.22 0.25 -20.58
C LEU A 126 -10.26 -0.69 -21.31
N ASN A 127 -8.99 -0.32 -21.44
CA ASN A 127 -7.97 -1.10 -22.13
C ASN A 127 -6.71 -1.27 -21.27
N LEU A 128 -6.38 -2.53 -20.95
CA LEU A 128 -5.26 -2.92 -20.11
C LEU A 128 -3.89 -2.60 -20.75
N SER A 129 -3.80 -2.74 -22.07
CA SER A 129 -2.60 -2.43 -22.84
C SER A 129 -2.28 -0.94 -22.78
N GLU A 130 -3.30 -0.09 -22.95
CA GLU A 130 -3.16 1.36 -22.81
C GLU A 130 -2.77 1.76 -21.39
N PHE A 131 -3.31 1.08 -20.38
CA PHE A 131 -2.98 1.37 -18.98
C PHE A 131 -1.49 1.18 -18.73
N TYR A 132 -0.96 -0.01 -19.06
CA TYR A 132 0.45 -0.30 -18.85
C TYR A 132 1.36 0.56 -19.73
N TYR A 133 0.97 0.87 -20.96
CA TYR A 133 1.72 1.76 -21.84
C TYR A 133 1.81 3.18 -21.27
N ALA A 134 0.69 3.74 -20.80
CA ALA A 134 0.64 5.06 -20.19
C ALA A 134 1.43 5.12 -18.87
N MET A 135 1.18 4.18 -17.94
CA MET A 135 1.86 4.15 -16.65
C MET A 135 3.36 3.93 -16.80
N SER A 136 3.79 3.13 -17.79
CA SER A 136 5.19 2.86 -18.05
C SER A 136 5.93 3.92 -18.88
N GLN A 137 5.23 4.95 -19.38
CA GLN A 137 5.74 5.90 -20.38
C GLN A 137 6.28 5.20 -21.64
N GLY A 138 5.54 4.18 -22.10
CA GLY A 138 5.87 3.39 -23.28
C GLY A 138 6.97 2.36 -23.11
N LYS A 139 7.52 2.19 -21.89
CA LYS A 139 8.56 1.19 -21.60
C LYS A 139 8.04 -0.24 -21.55
N PHE A 140 6.74 -0.42 -21.33
CA PHE A 140 6.09 -1.72 -21.24
C PHE A 140 4.87 -1.75 -22.16
N ARG A 141 4.86 -2.69 -23.09
CA ARG A 141 3.74 -2.96 -23.99
C ARG A 141 3.16 -4.32 -23.65
N PHE A 142 1.95 -4.29 -23.11
CA PHE A 142 1.19 -5.48 -22.82
C PHE A 142 0.29 -5.81 -24.00
N TYR A 143 0.34 -7.06 -24.46
CA TYR A 143 -0.52 -7.59 -25.51
C TYR A 143 -1.32 -8.75 -24.94
N ALA A 144 -2.52 -8.98 -25.48
CA ALA A 144 -3.31 -10.15 -25.13
C ALA A 144 -3.95 -10.75 -26.38
N GLU A 145 -3.88 -12.07 -26.47
CA GLU A 145 -4.49 -12.82 -27.56
C GLU A 145 -5.32 -13.97 -26.96
N VAL A 146 -6.57 -14.07 -27.40
CA VAL A 146 -7.47 -15.14 -27.01
C VAL A 146 -7.03 -16.47 -27.62
N LEU A 147 -7.24 -17.56 -26.89
CA LEU A 147 -7.02 -18.91 -27.40
C LEU A 147 -7.91 -19.17 -28.64
N LYS A 148 -7.31 -19.74 -29.69
CA LYS A 148 -7.95 -20.00 -30.98
C LYS A 148 -7.87 -21.47 -31.35
N ASP A 149 -8.91 -21.96 -32.01
CA ASP A 149 -8.94 -23.30 -32.57
C ASP A 149 -7.82 -23.47 -33.62
N PRO A 150 -7.03 -24.55 -33.56
CA PRO A 150 -5.86 -24.72 -34.41
C PRO A 150 -6.21 -24.90 -35.91
N ILE A 151 -7.43 -25.30 -36.24
CA ILE A 151 -7.85 -25.59 -37.62
C ILE A 151 -8.53 -24.36 -38.22
N THR A 152 -9.47 -23.76 -37.50
CA THR A 152 -10.29 -22.65 -37.99
C THR A 152 -9.70 -21.28 -37.70
N ASN A 153 -8.71 -21.19 -36.81
CA ASN A 153 -8.12 -19.95 -36.30
C ASN A 153 -9.15 -18.97 -35.69
N LYS A 154 -10.32 -19.48 -35.31
CA LYS A 154 -11.37 -18.72 -34.62
C LYS A 154 -11.20 -18.84 -33.10
N PRO A 155 -11.56 -17.80 -32.33
CA PRO A 155 -11.49 -17.86 -30.88
C PRO A 155 -12.37 -18.97 -30.32
N ILE A 156 -11.89 -19.65 -29.27
CA ILE A 156 -12.61 -20.72 -28.57
C ILE A 156 -12.58 -20.54 -27.07
N ASP A 157 -13.58 -21.11 -26.41
CA ASP A 157 -13.64 -21.31 -24.97
C ASP A 157 -13.32 -22.78 -24.61
N ILE A 158 -12.82 -23.00 -23.39
CA ILE A 158 -12.53 -24.32 -22.87
C ILE A 158 -13.68 -24.79 -21.98
N ASN A 159 -14.39 -25.82 -22.44
CA ASN A 159 -15.54 -26.39 -21.75
C ASN A 159 -15.13 -27.54 -20.83
N ILE A 160 -15.28 -27.34 -19.52
CA ILE A 160 -14.92 -28.32 -18.49
C ILE A 160 -16.15 -28.87 -17.75
N ASN A 161 -16.06 -30.10 -17.26
CA ASN A 161 -17.05 -30.65 -16.33
C ASN A 161 -16.60 -30.35 -14.88
N PRO A 162 -17.30 -29.45 -14.17
CA PRO A 162 -16.91 -29.05 -12.82
C PRO A 162 -17.29 -30.09 -11.75
N LYS A 163 -18.13 -31.09 -12.05
CA LYS A 163 -18.64 -32.06 -11.06
C LYS A 163 -17.50 -32.75 -10.31
N GLY A 164 -17.59 -32.74 -8.98
CA GLY A 164 -16.64 -33.39 -8.08
C GLY A 164 -15.33 -32.64 -7.88
N ILE A 165 -15.15 -31.47 -8.50
CA ILE A 165 -13.96 -30.63 -8.28
C ILE A 165 -14.05 -29.93 -6.93
N THR A 166 -13.06 -30.16 -6.08
CA THR A 166 -13.04 -29.61 -4.72
C THR A 166 -12.08 -28.44 -4.55
N SER A 167 -11.09 -28.29 -5.44
CA SER A 167 -10.09 -27.23 -5.39
C SER A 167 -9.97 -26.43 -6.69
N TYR A 168 -9.47 -25.19 -6.59
CA TYR A 168 -9.17 -24.36 -7.76
C TYR A 168 -7.90 -24.82 -8.50
N GLY A 169 -7.08 -25.69 -7.91
CA GLY A 169 -5.95 -26.32 -8.60
C GLY A 169 -6.44 -27.36 -9.61
N GLU A 170 -7.34 -28.23 -9.16
CA GLU A 170 -7.96 -29.28 -9.98
C GLU A 170 -8.70 -28.72 -11.21
N ILE A 171 -9.44 -27.62 -11.05
CA ILE A 171 -10.16 -27.02 -12.18
C ILE A 171 -9.21 -26.52 -13.27
N VAL A 172 -8.11 -25.87 -12.86
CA VAL A 172 -7.09 -25.36 -13.78
C VAL A 172 -6.37 -26.51 -14.46
N GLU A 173 -6.05 -27.57 -13.74
CA GLU A 173 -5.48 -28.79 -14.30
C GLU A 173 -6.38 -29.40 -15.38
N LYS A 174 -7.70 -29.47 -15.15
CA LYS A 174 -8.65 -29.93 -16.18
C LYS A 174 -8.68 -29.02 -17.40
N VAL A 175 -8.54 -27.71 -17.23
CA VAL A 175 -8.44 -26.76 -18.37
C VAL A 175 -7.19 -27.07 -19.20
N TYR A 176 -6.04 -27.24 -18.57
CA TYR A 176 -4.79 -27.52 -19.29
C TYR A 176 -4.79 -28.90 -19.95
N HIS A 177 -5.35 -29.93 -19.30
CA HIS A 177 -5.56 -31.23 -19.94
C HIS A 177 -6.47 -31.08 -21.17
N LYS A 178 -7.54 -30.29 -21.06
CA LYS A 178 -8.44 -30.09 -22.20
C LYS A 178 -7.77 -29.35 -23.37
N ILE A 179 -6.87 -28.42 -23.07
CA ILE A 179 -6.04 -27.77 -24.09
C ILE A 179 -5.12 -28.79 -24.75
N ALA A 180 -4.40 -29.62 -23.98
CA ALA A 180 -3.54 -30.66 -24.55
C ALA A 180 -4.31 -31.70 -25.39
N GLU A 181 -5.61 -31.92 -25.14
CA GLU A 181 -6.48 -32.76 -25.97
C GLU A 181 -6.89 -32.12 -27.30
N ILE A 182 -7.16 -30.81 -27.30
CA ILE A 182 -7.69 -30.08 -28.48
C ILE A 182 -6.56 -29.71 -29.44
N PHE A 183 -5.40 -29.34 -28.90
CA PHE A 183 -4.29 -28.81 -29.66
C PHE A 183 -3.32 -29.93 -30.04
N PRO A 184 -2.89 -30.01 -31.31
CA PRO A 184 -1.89 -31.00 -31.70
C PRO A 184 -0.57 -30.73 -30.97
N GLN A 185 0.23 -31.78 -30.77
CA GLN A 185 1.48 -31.69 -30.01
C GLN A 185 2.47 -30.68 -30.59
N ASP A 186 2.45 -30.48 -31.90
CA ASP A 186 3.29 -29.56 -32.67
C ASP A 186 2.63 -28.19 -32.92
N TYR A 187 1.52 -27.86 -32.24
CA TYR A 187 0.93 -26.53 -32.33
C TYR A 187 1.94 -25.44 -31.98
N ASP A 188 1.97 -24.37 -32.77
CA ASP A 188 2.91 -23.27 -32.58
C ASP A 188 2.48 -22.37 -31.40
N TRP A 189 3.02 -22.71 -30.23
CA TRP A 189 2.92 -21.92 -29.01
C TRP A 189 3.98 -20.82 -28.90
N SER A 190 4.96 -20.75 -29.80
CA SER A 190 6.15 -19.88 -29.65
C SER A 190 5.81 -18.39 -29.58
N ARG A 191 4.69 -17.97 -30.18
CA ARG A 191 4.22 -16.58 -30.12
C ARG A 191 3.84 -16.12 -28.70
N PHE A 192 3.66 -17.04 -27.76
CA PHE A 192 3.36 -16.77 -26.35
C PHE A 192 4.55 -17.06 -25.42
N ASP A 193 5.73 -17.34 -25.97
CA ASP A 193 6.97 -17.67 -25.26
C ASP A 193 8.09 -16.80 -25.85
N ASN A 194 8.13 -15.54 -25.41
CA ASN A 194 9.06 -14.53 -25.89
C ASN A 194 10.10 -14.17 -24.84
N ILE A 195 9.86 -14.42 -23.56
CA ILE A 195 10.77 -14.03 -22.48
C ILE A 195 11.28 -15.25 -21.72
N GLN A 196 12.37 -15.06 -20.98
CA GLN A 196 12.73 -15.98 -19.92
C GLN A 196 11.86 -15.68 -18.69
N ASN A 197 11.03 -16.63 -18.30
CA ASN A 197 10.08 -16.50 -17.21
C ASN A 197 10.75 -16.53 -15.83
N ASN A 198 10.03 -16.01 -14.83
CA ASN A 198 10.41 -16.03 -13.41
C ASN A 198 11.80 -15.45 -13.11
N PRO A 199 12.10 -14.21 -13.56
CA PRO A 199 13.36 -13.55 -13.24
C PRO A 199 13.64 -13.48 -11.75
N SER A 200 12.61 -13.58 -10.89
CA SER A 200 12.77 -13.65 -9.42
C SER A 200 13.61 -12.49 -8.88
N PHE A 201 13.49 -11.34 -9.56
CA PHE A 201 14.23 -10.11 -9.36
C PHE A 201 15.73 -10.19 -9.65
N GLU A 202 16.22 -11.21 -10.35
CA GLU A 202 17.65 -11.48 -10.52
C GLU A 202 18.21 -11.01 -11.87
N PHE A 203 17.39 -10.97 -12.92
CA PHE A 203 17.84 -10.56 -14.26
C PHE A 203 16.75 -9.86 -15.07
N ASN A 204 17.17 -9.03 -16.03
CA ASN A 204 16.25 -8.36 -16.94
C ASN A 204 15.76 -9.34 -18.01
N SER A 205 14.49 -9.71 -17.99
CA SER A 205 13.84 -10.53 -19.02
C SER A 205 13.11 -9.72 -20.09
N SER A 206 13.28 -8.39 -20.13
CA SER A 206 12.63 -7.54 -21.13
C SER A 206 13.16 -7.82 -22.53
N VAL A 207 12.25 -8.07 -23.47
CA VAL A 207 12.55 -8.28 -24.90
C VAL A 207 11.66 -7.39 -25.77
N SER A 208 11.95 -7.31 -27.06
CA SER A 208 10.96 -6.96 -28.07
C SER A 208 10.56 -8.22 -28.85
N PHE A 209 9.41 -8.20 -29.52
CA PHE A 209 9.03 -9.31 -30.41
C PHE A 209 10.03 -9.56 -31.55
N ASP A 210 10.87 -8.58 -31.89
CA ASP A 210 11.92 -8.73 -32.91
C ASP A 210 13.17 -9.46 -32.39
N ASN A 211 13.31 -9.61 -31.07
CA ASN A 211 14.44 -10.29 -30.42
C ASN A 211 13.99 -11.08 -29.18
N PRO A 212 13.17 -12.14 -29.35
CA PRO A 212 12.66 -12.93 -28.24
C PRO A 212 13.77 -13.79 -27.59
N GLN A 213 13.57 -14.15 -26.33
CA GLN A 213 14.40 -15.05 -25.52
C GLN A 213 13.54 -16.18 -24.91
N PRO A 214 13.05 -17.13 -25.73
CA PRO A 214 12.08 -18.15 -25.29
C PRO A 214 12.71 -19.19 -24.35
N ASP A 215 11.93 -19.70 -23.40
CA ASP A 215 12.36 -20.75 -22.44
C ASP A 215 11.45 -22.00 -22.43
N ASN A 216 10.62 -22.17 -23.47
CA ASN A 216 9.59 -23.21 -23.60
C ASN A 216 8.48 -23.12 -22.55
N LYS A 217 8.22 -21.93 -22.02
CA LYS A 217 7.10 -21.66 -21.14
C LYS A 217 6.25 -20.52 -21.68
N ILE A 218 4.94 -20.66 -21.56
CA ILE A 218 4.02 -19.58 -21.88
C ILE A 218 4.29 -18.40 -20.91
N ASP A 219 4.65 -17.26 -21.48
CA ASP A 219 5.11 -16.05 -20.79
C ASP A 219 4.13 -15.58 -19.72
N TYR A 220 2.84 -15.55 -20.07
CA TYR A 220 1.76 -15.14 -19.18
C TYR A 220 0.41 -15.69 -19.62
N VAL A 221 -0.41 -16.13 -18.66
CA VAL A 221 -1.74 -16.69 -18.93
C VAL A 221 -2.81 -15.98 -18.11
N ILE A 222 -3.92 -15.61 -18.74
CA ILE A 222 -5.11 -15.07 -18.07
C ILE A 222 -6.25 -16.08 -18.23
N LEU A 223 -6.63 -16.73 -17.13
CA LEU A 223 -7.76 -17.65 -17.07
C LEU A 223 -9.02 -16.92 -16.57
N ASN A 224 -10.03 -16.77 -17.43
CA ASN A 224 -11.33 -16.21 -17.09
C ASN A 224 -12.36 -17.32 -16.98
N PHE A 225 -12.91 -17.55 -15.79
CA PHE A 225 -13.96 -18.56 -15.57
C PHE A 225 -15.35 -17.94 -15.57
N ARG A 226 -16.30 -18.59 -16.25
CA ARG A 226 -17.73 -18.28 -16.13
C ARG A 226 -18.24 -18.76 -14.78
N ASN A 227 -18.12 -17.91 -13.77
CA ASN A 227 -18.36 -18.27 -12.38
C ASN A 227 -18.98 -17.16 -11.54
N ASP A 228 -20.01 -17.49 -10.76
CA ASP A 228 -20.60 -16.61 -9.75
C ASP A 228 -20.63 -17.35 -8.41
N ASN A 229 -19.96 -16.78 -7.40
CA ASN A 229 -19.86 -17.37 -6.07
C ASN A 229 -21.21 -17.48 -5.33
N ARG A 230 -22.27 -16.82 -5.82
CA ARG A 230 -23.64 -16.92 -5.27
C ARG A 230 -24.40 -18.14 -5.80
N TRP A 231 -23.90 -18.81 -6.84
CA TRP A 231 -24.57 -19.98 -7.39
C TRP A 231 -24.75 -21.07 -6.32
N SER A 232 -25.97 -21.59 -6.22
CA SER A 232 -26.33 -22.62 -5.25
C SER A 232 -27.39 -23.60 -5.83
N PRO A 233 -27.07 -24.91 -5.96
CA PRO A 233 -25.75 -25.49 -5.77
C PRO A 233 -24.79 -24.97 -6.84
N HIS A 234 -23.54 -24.75 -6.47
CA HIS A 234 -22.51 -24.37 -7.41
C HIS A 234 -22.25 -25.51 -8.43
N PRO A 235 -21.82 -25.22 -9.68
CA PRO A 235 -21.63 -26.26 -10.72
C PRO A 235 -20.71 -27.43 -10.34
N ASN A 236 -19.81 -27.24 -9.37
CA ASN A 236 -18.97 -28.32 -8.86
C ASN A 236 -19.69 -29.30 -7.90
N GLY A 237 -20.94 -29.04 -7.56
CA GLY A 237 -21.78 -29.84 -6.65
C GLY A 237 -21.77 -29.36 -5.21
N GLN A 238 -21.04 -28.29 -4.87
CA GLN A 238 -21.05 -27.71 -3.53
C GLN A 238 -22.27 -26.80 -3.33
N ILE A 239 -22.80 -26.72 -2.11
CA ILE A 239 -23.93 -25.82 -1.80
C ILE A 239 -23.54 -24.35 -1.97
N LYS A 240 -22.30 -24.00 -1.60
CA LYS A 240 -21.68 -22.69 -1.81
C LYS A 240 -20.25 -22.89 -2.28
N SER A 241 -19.79 -22.06 -3.21
CA SER A 241 -18.39 -22.06 -3.65
C SER A 241 -17.54 -21.16 -2.78
N ASN A 242 -16.41 -21.69 -2.33
CA ASN A 242 -15.37 -20.93 -1.64
C ASN A 242 -14.29 -20.42 -2.59
N TRP A 243 -14.56 -20.38 -3.90
CA TRP A 243 -13.56 -19.90 -4.85
C TRP A 243 -13.34 -18.40 -4.67
N PRO A 244 -12.08 -17.95 -4.55
CA PRO A 244 -11.78 -16.52 -4.43
C PRO A 244 -12.12 -15.78 -5.72
N LYS A 245 -12.27 -14.45 -5.64
CA LYS A 245 -12.64 -13.66 -6.83
C LYS A 245 -11.58 -13.73 -7.93
N ALA A 246 -10.31 -13.57 -7.56
CA ALA A 246 -9.17 -13.80 -8.42
C ALA A 246 -7.96 -14.25 -7.59
N ILE A 247 -6.94 -14.76 -8.28
CA ILE A 247 -5.68 -15.21 -7.68
C ILE A 247 -4.54 -14.96 -8.67
N ALA A 248 -3.48 -14.32 -8.20
CA ALA A 248 -2.19 -14.32 -8.86
C ALA A 248 -1.62 -15.75 -9.03
N GLY A 249 -0.91 -15.97 -10.12
CA GLY A 249 -0.46 -17.28 -10.59
C GLY A 249 -1.53 -18.00 -11.43
N ALA A 250 -1.04 -18.83 -12.35
CA ALA A 250 -1.82 -19.64 -13.27
C ALA A 250 -1.93 -21.12 -12.82
N GLY A 251 -1.61 -21.43 -11.57
CA GLY A 251 -1.76 -22.78 -11.00
C GLY A 251 -0.55 -23.69 -11.22
N ILE A 252 -0.80 -25.00 -11.21
CA ILE A 252 0.27 -26.00 -11.39
C ILE A 252 0.75 -25.96 -12.84
N GLU A 253 2.06 -26.02 -13.01
CA GLU A 253 2.68 -26.08 -14.35
C GLU A 253 2.37 -27.41 -15.04
N LYS A 254 2.01 -27.36 -16.33
CA LYS A 254 1.66 -28.53 -17.15
C LYS A 254 2.25 -28.43 -18.55
N THR A 255 2.65 -29.57 -19.11
CA THR A 255 3.04 -29.67 -20.52
C THR A 255 1.79 -29.67 -21.40
N ILE A 256 1.77 -28.84 -22.44
CA ILE A 256 0.65 -28.71 -23.39
C ILE A 256 1.05 -28.97 -24.86
N GLY A 257 2.33 -29.14 -25.13
CA GLY A 257 2.85 -29.43 -26.46
C GLY A 257 4.35 -29.62 -26.46
N ARG A 258 4.95 -29.70 -27.64
CA ARG A 258 6.38 -29.92 -27.83
C ARG A 258 6.87 -29.20 -29.09
N ASN A 259 8.05 -28.60 -29.02
CA ASN A 259 8.76 -28.04 -30.18
C ASN A 259 10.17 -28.65 -30.30
N SER A 260 10.99 -28.10 -31.20
CA SER A 260 12.38 -28.53 -31.41
C SER A 260 13.30 -28.29 -30.21
N ARG A 261 12.90 -27.43 -29.26
CA ARG A 261 13.66 -27.10 -28.05
C ARG A 261 13.21 -27.90 -26.82
N GLY A 262 12.06 -28.57 -26.87
CA GLY A 262 11.57 -29.41 -25.78
C GLY A 262 10.06 -29.30 -25.54
N ASP A 263 9.66 -29.72 -24.33
CA ASP A 263 8.27 -29.66 -23.87
C ASP A 263 7.86 -28.22 -23.60
N ILE A 264 6.70 -27.82 -24.11
CA ILE A 264 6.12 -26.50 -23.92
C ILE A 264 5.19 -26.54 -22.71
N LYS A 265 5.42 -25.63 -21.77
CA LYS A 265 4.73 -25.61 -20.48
C LYS A 265 3.84 -24.39 -20.30
N ILE A 266 2.73 -24.59 -19.60
CA ILE A 266 1.79 -23.54 -19.20
C ILE A 266 1.59 -23.56 -17.68
N GLY A 267 1.38 -22.39 -17.06
CA GLY A 267 1.03 -22.28 -15.65
C GLY A 267 2.15 -21.75 -14.75
N GLY A 268 2.11 -22.09 -13.46
CA GLY A 268 3.05 -21.59 -12.45
C GLY A 268 2.70 -20.18 -11.97
N LYS A 269 3.73 -19.38 -11.67
CA LYS A 269 3.57 -17.96 -11.27
C LYS A 269 3.23 -17.03 -12.45
N SER A 270 3.48 -17.46 -13.68
CA SER A 270 3.32 -16.70 -14.92
C SER A 270 1.85 -16.58 -15.37
N GLY A 271 1.01 -15.92 -14.58
CA GLY A 271 -0.36 -15.62 -14.98
C GLY A 271 -1.30 -15.29 -13.83
N ILE A 272 -2.59 -15.25 -14.13
CA ILE A 272 -3.67 -14.97 -13.17
C ILE A 272 -4.89 -15.86 -13.45
N ARG A 273 -5.69 -16.08 -12.41
CA ARG A 273 -6.97 -16.77 -12.47
C ARG A 273 -8.08 -15.85 -11.96
N ILE A 274 -9.17 -15.74 -12.71
CA ILE A 274 -10.30 -14.87 -12.41
C ILE A 274 -11.55 -15.73 -12.36
N PHE A 275 -12.09 -15.95 -11.16
CA PHE A 275 -13.30 -16.74 -10.91
C PHE A 275 -14.52 -15.85 -10.61
N PHE A 276 -14.37 -14.53 -10.66
CA PHE A 276 -15.47 -13.62 -10.39
C PHE A 276 -16.04 -13.07 -11.67
N SER A 277 -17.28 -13.47 -11.94
CA SER A 277 -18.09 -12.88 -12.98
C SER A 277 -19.42 -12.39 -12.41
N GLN A 278 -19.45 -11.61 -11.34
CA GLN A 278 -20.70 -10.91 -10.97
C GLN A 278 -20.82 -9.54 -11.67
N GLY A 279 -19.78 -9.10 -12.38
CA GLY A 279 -19.68 -7.76 -12.94
C GLY A 279 -19.20 -7.71 -14.38
N LYS A 280 -19.32 -6.53 -15.00
CA LYS A 280 -18.91 -6.27 -16.39
C LYS A 280 -17.40 -6.48 -16.54
N ILE A 281 -16.90 -6.92 -17.70
CA ILE A 281 -15.45 -7.14 -17.93
C ILE A 281 -14.60 -5.91 -17.56
N TYR A 282 -15.16 -4.71 -17.65
CA TYR A 282 -14.49 -3.44 -17.34
C TYR A 282 -14.29 -3.20 -15.85
N GLU A 283 -15.22 -3.67 -15.02
CA GLU A 283 -15.05 -3.72 -13.56
C GLU A 283 -13.97 -4.74 -13.16
N ARG A 284 -13.43 -5.52 -14.13
CA ARG A 284 -12.39 -6.54 -13.91
C ARG A 284 -11.01 -6.12 -14.38
N ILE A 285 -10.86 -5.09 -15.21
CA ILE A 285 -9.53 -4.62 -15.63
C ILE A 285 -8.71 -4.22 -14.41
N GLU A 286 -9.33 -3.60 -13.42
CA GLU A 286 -8.69 -3.24 -12.16
C GLU A 286 -8.27 -4.47 -11.36
N LEU A 287 -9.10 -5.50 -11.33
CA LEU A 287 -8.74 -6.77 -10.71
C LEU A 287 -7.57 -7.43 -11.46
N ILE A 288 -7.54 -7.35 -12.79
CA ILE A 288 -6.40 -7.84 -13.59
C ILE A 288 -5.14 -7.04 -13.25
N ILE A 289 -5.22 -5.71 -13.22
CA ILE A 289 -4.10 -4.81 -12.84
C ILE A 289 -3.57 -5.17 -11.45
N HIS A 290 -4.49 -5.38 -10.50
CA HIS A 290 -4.20 -5.77 -9.13
C HIS A 290 -3.46 -7.11 -9.06
N GLU A 291 -4.01 -8.15 -9.68
CA GLU A 291 -3.39 -9.48 -9.66
C GLU A 291 -2.07 -9.51 -10.46
N MET A 292 -1.98 -8.74 -11.54
CA MET A 292 -0.73 -8.60 -12.30
C MET A 292 0.35 -7.92 -11.44
N ALA A 293 0.02 -6.90 -10.65
CA ALA A 293 0.98 -6.24 -9.77
C ALA A 293 1.58 -7.18 -8.71
N HIS A 294 0.82 -8.19 -8.25
CA HIS A 294 1.39 -9.30 -7.47
C HIS A 294 2.43 -10.08 -8.27
N THR A 295 2.16 -10.37 -9.54
CA THR A 295 3.07 -11.18 -10.37
C THR A 295 4.38 -10.49 -10.74
N PHE A 296 4.39 -9.17 -10.97
CA PHE A 296 5.63 -8.48 -11.39
C PHE A 296 6.32 -7.68 -10.29
N MET A 297 5.65 -7.22 -9.23
CA MET A 297 6.33 -6.51 -8.12
C MET A 297 6.28 -7.24 -6.79
N ASN A 298 5.56 -8.37 -6.70
CA ASN A 298 5.16 -8.94 -5.41
C ASN A 298 4.48 -7.86 -4.52
N ASN A 299 3.64 -7.01 -5.15
CA ASN A 299 3.11 -5.81 -4.52
C ASN A 299 2.30 -6.18 -3.26
N PRO A 300 2.62 -5.67 -2.06
CA PRO A 300 1.75 -5.89 -0.90
C PRO A 300 0.36 -5.27 -1.11
N HIS A 301 -0.65 -5.79 -0.43
CA HIS A 301 -1.94 -5.09 -0.33
C HIS A 301 -1.79 -3.76 0.41
N THR A 302 -1.76 -2.65 -0.32
CA THR A 302 -1.73 -1.29 0.20
C THR A 302 -3.11 -0.64 0.13
N VAL A 303 -3.26 0.55 0.72
CA VAL A 303 -4.48 1.40 0.62
C VAL A 303 -5.80 0.64 0.85
N MET A 304 -5.81 -0.24 1.87
CA MET A 304 -6.97 -1.04 2.28
C MET A 304 -7.44 -2.12 1.29
N ALA A 305 -6.61 -2.49 0.31
CA ALA A 305 -6.85 -3.68 -0.51
C ALA A 305 -7.22 -4.90 0.35
N ASN A 306 -8.33 -5.56 0.01
CA ASN A 306 -8.93 -6.67 0.77
C ASN A 306 -9.20 -6.39 2.27
N LYS A 307 -9.26 -5.12 2.69
CA LYS A 307 -9.29 -4.71 4.11
C LYS A 307 -8.09 -5.25 4.91
N ALA A 308 -6.93 -5.38 4.27
CA ALA A 308 -5.70 -5.81 4.92
C ALA A 308 -5.05 -4.66 5.70
N SER A 309 -4.71 -4.90 6.98
CA SER A 309 -4.10 -3.88 7.85
C SER A 309 -2.61 -4.09 8.10
N GLY A 310 -2.13 -5.33 7.96
CA GLY A 310 -0.78 -5.71 8.38
C GLY A 310 -0.52 -5.34 9.84
N ASP A 311 0.63 -4.70 10.09
CA ASP A 311 1.09 -4.26 11.41
C ASP A 311 0.61 -2.84 11.78
N TYR A 312 -0.34 -2.26 11.05
CA TYR A 312 -0.73 -0.86 11.21
C TYR A 312 -2.15 -0.73 11.77
N TYR A 313 -2.33 0.22 12.70
CA TYR A 313 -3.63 0.54 13.31
C TYR A 313 -4.27 1.75 12.64
N TYR A 314 -4.37 1.72 11.31
CA TYR A 314 -5.18 2.63 10.50
C TYR A 314 -5.59 1.92 9.21
N TYR A 315 -6.61 2.45 8.55
CA TYR A 315 -7.00 2.09 7.20
C TYR A 315 -7.27 3.38 6.45
N ASN A 316 -6.65 3.54 5.30
CA ASN A 316 -6.93 4.67 4.42
C ASN A 316 -7.16 4.17 3.00
N TYR A 317 -8.20 4.71 2.39
CA TYR A 317 -8.34 4.71 0.95
C TYR A 317 -7.27 5.61 0.34
N GLY A 318 -6.90 5.31 -0.90
CA GLY A 318 -5.83 5.97 -1.64
C GLY A 318 -5.85 5.53 -3.09
N TRP A 319 -4.75 5.75 -3.81
CA TRP A 319 -4.61 5.34 -5.20
C TRP A 319 -3.37 4.46 -5.40
N GLY A 320 -3.40 3.61 -6.42
CA GLY A 320 -2.33 2.69 -6.75
C GLY A 320 -2.86 1.44 -7.44
N LEU A 321 -1.96 0.54 -7.83
CA LEU A 321 -2.28 -0.73 -8.46
C LEU A 321 -3.07 -1.68 -7.55
N MET A 322 -3.08 -1.43 -6.24
CA MET A 322 -3.80 -2.22 -5.24
C MET A 322 -5.18 -1.66 -4.88
N ASP A 323 -5.52 -0.45 -5.33
CA ASP A 323 -6.82 0.16 -5.09
C ASP A 323 -7.90 -0.58 -5.90
N SER A 324 -8.39 -1.67 -5.31
CA SER A 324 -9.20 -2.68 -5.99
C SER A 324 -10.69 -2.35 -5.98
N PHE A 325 -11.11 -1.26 -5.32
CA PHE A 325 -12.53 -1.03 -5.04
C PHE A 325 -12.99 0.44 -5.07
N SER A 326 -12.11 1.43 -4.91
CA SER A 326 -12.58 2.82 -4.80
C SER A 326 -12.70 3.58 -6.12
N ASN A 327 -12.11 3.05 -7.19
CA ASN A 327 -12.39 3.39 -8.58
C ASN A 327 -12.17 4.85 -9.01
N PHE A 328 -11.66 5.72 -8.14
CA PHE A 328 -11.64 7.16 -8.41
C PHE A 328 -10.37 7.62 -9.14
N MET A 329 -9.23 6.95 -8.93
CA MET A 329 -7.95 7.26 -9.60
C MET A 329 -7.26 5.97 -10.09
N PRO A 330 -7.60 5.46 -11.30
CA PRO A 330 -7.05 4.23 -11.85
C PRO A 330 -5.61 4.45 -12.34
N LEU A 331 -4.68 4.55 -11.40
CA LEU A 331 -3.29 4.96 -11.61
C LEU A 331 -2.36 4.09 -10.78
N ALA A 332 -1.19 3.77 -11.32
CA ALA A 332 -0.06 3.39 -10.48
C ALA A 332 0.46 4.64 -9.75
N ASN A 333 0.71 4.54 -8.45
CA ASN A 333 1.31 5.65 -7.70
C ASN A 333 2.83 5.74 -7.93
N SER A 334 3.45 6.83 -7.49
CA SER A 334 4.86 7.15 -7.78
C SER A 334 5.83 6.11 -7.26
N TRP A 335 5.53 5.49 -6.11
CA TRP A 335 6.36 4.42 -5.57
C TRP A 335 6.26 3.18 -6.46
N GLU A 336 5.06 2.76 -6.85
CA GLU A 336 4.84 1.60 -7.72
C GLU A 336 5.53 1.75 -9.07
N ARG A 337 5.37 2.89 -9.75
CA ARG A 337 6.04 3.15 -11.04
C ARG A 337 7.56 3.19 -10.88
N TRP A 338 8.08 3.76 -9.79
CA TRP A 338 9.51 3.78 -9.53
C TRP A 338 10.06 2.37 -9.25
N TYR A 339 9.34 1.58 -8.45
CA TYR A 339 9.72 0.22 -8.07
C TYR A 339 9.69 -0.72 -9.28
N ALA A 340 8.70 -0.60 -10.16
CA ALA A 340 8.66 -1.30 -11.46
C ALA A 340 9.73 -0.83 -12.47
N GLY A 341 10.46 0.25 -12.19
CA GLY A 341 11.45 0.81 -13.11
C GLY A 341 10.86 1.60 -14.29
N TRP A 342 9.59 2.00 -14.20
CA TRP A 342 8.89 2.79 -15.21
C TRP A 342 9.28 4.26 -15.19
N ILE A 343 9.55 4.80 -14.01
CA ILE A 343 10.04 6.19 -13.85
C ILE A 343 11.31 6.22 -12.99
N ASN A 344 12.02 7.34 -13.06
CA ASN A 344 13.05 7.69 -12.08
C ASN A 344 12.51 8.77 -11.15
N ILE A 345 13.05 8.87 -9.94
CA ILE A 345 12.68 9.93 -9.00
C ILE A 345 13.30 11.23 -9.52
N THR A 346 12.48 12.26 -9.75
CA THR A 346 12.98 13.54 -10.27
C THR A 346 13.72 14.32 -9.18
N HIS A 347 13.15 14.33 -7.98
CA HIS A 347 13.74 14.97 -6.80
C HIS A 347 13.76 13.99 -5.64
N ASP A 348 14.91 13.38 -5.37
CA ASP A 348 15.10 12.45 -4.25
C ASP A 348 15.91 13.14 -3.14
N ILE A 349 15.25 13.47 -2.03
CA ILE A 349 15.76 14.44 -1.05
C ILE A 349 15.86 13.77 0.32
N ASN A 350 16.99 13.94 0.97
CA ASN A 350 17.28 13.49 2.32
C ASN A 350 18.23 14.49 3.02
N GLU A 351 18.54 14.26 4.29
CA GLU A 351 19.40 15.14 5.10
C GLU A 351 20.80 15.33 4.50
N LYS A 352 21.33 14.33 3.78
CA LYS A 352 22.70 14.36 3.22
C LYS A 352 22.80 15.17 1.93
N ASN A 353 21.74 15.20 1.12
CA ASN A 353 21.73 15.89 -0.18
C ASN A 353 20.81 17.12 -0.21
N TYR A 354 20.20 17.46 0.93
CA TYR A 354 19.39 18.65 1.10
C TYR A 354 20.22 19.92 0.88
N VAL A 355 19.68 20.84 0.07
CA VAL A 355 20.27 22.16 -0.17
C VAL A 355 19.33 23.22 0.41
N LYS A 356 19.81 23.92 1.44
CA LYS A 356 19.04 24.96 2.15
C LYS A 356 18.58 26.06 1.18
N LYS A 357 17.30 26.46 1.31
CA LYS A 357 16.62 27.45 0.45
C LYS A 357 16.47 27.05 -1.03
N LYS A 358 16.84 25.84 -1.44
CA LYS A 358 16.57 25.37 -2.80
C LYS A 358 15.06 25.23 -3.03
N GLN A 359 14.63 25.63 -4.22
CA GLN A 359 13.27 25.47 -4.68
C GLN A 359 13.26 24.45 -5.82
N TYR A 360 12.29 23.55 -5.77
CA TYR A 360 12.14 22.46 -6.73
C TYR A 360 10.87 22.67 -7.53
N LEU A 361 10.92 22.40 -8.84
CA LEU A 361 9.75 22.47 -9.71
C LEU A 361 9.22 21.05 -9.93
N LEU A 362 7.92 20.87 -9.72
CA LEU A 362 7.21 19.62 -9.92
C LEU A 362 6.09 19.83 -10.94
N LYS A 363 6.31 19.31 -12.15
CA LYS A 363 5.33 19.29 -13.25
C LYS A 363 4.34 18.14 -13.09
N ASP A 364 3.37 18.06 -13.99
CA ASP A 364 2.36 17.00 -14.00
C ASP A 364 2.98 15.60 -14.00
N TYR A 365 2.44 14.74 -13.13
CA TYR A 365 2.99 13.43 -12.84
C TYR A 365 2.83 12.42 -13.99
N LEU A 366 1.70 12.43 -14.70
CA LEU A 366 1.48 11.50 -15.81
C LEU A 366 2.07 12.02 -17.11
N GLU A 367 1.94 13.32 -17.37
CA GLU A 367 2.46 13.97 -18.58
C GLU A 367 3.99 13.97 -18.61
N PHE A 368 4.65 14.27 -17.48
CA PHE A 368 6.12 14.39 -17.44
C PHE A 368 6.81 13.28 -16.64
N GLY A 369 6.09 12.40 -15.95
CA GLY A 369 6.69 11.38 -15.09
C GLY A 369 7.39 11.96 -13.86
N GLN A 370 7.14 13.22 -13.50
CA GLN A 370 7.87 13.89 -12.43
C GLN A 370 7.33 13.54 -11.05
N THR A 371 8.24 13.20 -10.14
CA THR A 371 7.94 12.83 -8.76
C THR A 371 8.96 13.41 -7.80
N MET A 372 8.54 13.57 -6.55
CA MET A 372 9.43 13.96 -5.47
C MET A 372 9.33 12.95 -4.33
N ARG A 373 10.48 12.46 -3.88
CA ARG A 373 10.63 11.60 -2.70
C ARG A 373 11.45 12.34 -1.66
N ILE A 374 10.97 12.37 -0.41
CA ILE A 374 11.61 13.09 0.69
C ILE A 374 11.74 12.13 1.87
N LYS A 375 12.95 11.86 2.34
CA LYS A 375 13.17 11.02 3.52
C LYS A 375 12.64 11.70 4.77
N LEU A 376 11.88 10.96 5.57
CA LEU A 376 11.35 11.43 6.84
C LEU A 376 12.44 11.33 7.93
N PRO A 377 12.74 12.41 8.68
CA PRO A 377 13.80 12.38 9.69
C PRO A 377 13.49 11.44 10.84
N ASN A 378 14.53 10.91 11.47
CA ASN A 378 14.45 10.06 12.66
C ASN A 378 13.58 8.81 12.47
N THR A 379 13.45 8.36 11.23
CA THR A 379 12.78 7.11 10.87
C THR A 379 13.70 6.22 10.05
N GLU A 380 13.42 4.93 10.10
CA GLU A 380 14.07 3.95 9.26
C GLU A 380 13.22 3.70 8.02
N ASN A 381 13.78 4.07 6.87
CA ASN A 381 13.22 3.76 5.54
C ASN A 381 11.77 4.24 5.32
N GLU A 382 11.43 5.43 5.81
CA GLU A 382 10.14 6.07 5.53
C GLU A 382 10.32 7.31 4.65
N TYR A 383 9.47 7.41 3.63
CA TYR A 383 9.57 8.46 2.62
C TYR A 383 8.21 9.10 2.35
N ILE A 384 8.21 10.41 2.21
CA ILE A 384 7.08 11.17 1.66
C ILE A 384 7.23 11.17 0.15
N TRP A 385 6.15 10.84 -0.55
CA TRP A 385 6.01 10.93 -1.98
C TRP A 385 5.01 12.03 -2.35
N LEU A 386 5.39 12.87 -3.30
CA LEU A 386 4.54 13.94 -3.83
C LEU A 386 4.36 13.82 -5.34
N GLU A 387 3.11 13.99 -5.77
CA GLU A 387 2.69 13.96 -7.16
C GLU A 387 1.88 15.22 -7.48
N ASN A 388 2.10 15.83 -8.64
CA ASN A 388 1.30 16.96 -9.11
C ASN A 388 0.35 16.49 -10.21
N HIS A 389 -0.96 16.59 -9.98
CA HIS A 389 -2.00 16.12 -10.90
C HIS A 389 -2.72 17.31 -11.52
N GLN A 390 -2.63 17.49 -12.83
CA GLN A 390 -3.22 18.64 -13.56
C GLN A 390 -4.54 18.33 -14.27
N LEU A 391 -4.97 17.06 -14.23
CA LEU A 391 -6.14 16.53 -14.94
C LEU A 391 -6.05 16.66 -16.47
N ASN A 392 -4.86 16.88 -17.03
CA ASN A 392 -4.68 16.92 -18.49
C ASN A 392 -4.72 15.52 -19.09
N ASN A 393 -4.11 14.56 -18.38
CA ASN A 393 -4.12 13.16 -18.77
C ASN A 393 -5.50 12.54 -18.48
N PRO A 394 -6.06 11.76 -19.41
CA PRO A 394 -7.31 11.03 -19.23
C PRO A 394 -7.31 10.21 -17.94
N TYR A 395 -6.25 9.49 -17.58
CA TYR A 395 -6.27 8.64 -16.38
C TYR A 395 -6.54 9.37 -15.05
N TYR A 396 -6.47 10.70 -15.00
CA TYR A 396 -6.96 11.51 -13.88
C TYR A 396 -8.48 11.76 -13.84
N LYS A 397 -9.15 11.53 -14.96
CA LYS A 397 -10.53 11.88 -15.29
C LYS A 397 -11.30 10.62 -15.71
N ARG A 398 -11.22 9.54 -14.92
CA ARG A 398 -12.12 8.41 -15.15
C ARG A 398 -13.56 8.97 -15.27
N PRO A 399 -14.36 8.54 -16.26
CA PRO A 399 -15.72 9.04 -16.43
C PRO A 399 -16.48 8.93 -15.11
N ASP A 400 -17.49 9.77 -14.92
CA ASP A 400 -18.35 9.82 -13.72
C ASP A 400 -19.22 8.53 -13.63
N LEU A 401 -18.56 7.36 -13.53
CA LEU A 401 -19.15 6.04 -13.36
C LEU A 401 -19.69 5.85 -11.94
N LEU A 402 -19.22 6.68 -11.01
CA LEU A 402 -19.74 6.75 -9.66
C LEU A 402 -20.77 7.87 -9.62
N VAL A 403 -22.01 7.52 -9.94
CA VAL A 403 -23.17 8.31 -9.57
C VAL A 403 -23.83 7.67 -8.36
N ASP A 404 -24.56 8.44 -7.58
CA ASP A 404 -25.41 7.92 -6.53
C ASP A 404 -26.73 7.36 -7.10
N ALA A 405 -27.66 6.92 -6.25
CA ALA A 405 -28.94 6.36 -6.70
C ALA A 405 -29.85 7.37 -7.42
N PHE A 406 -29.59 8.68 -7.28
CA PHE A 406 -30.31 9.74 -7.98
C PHE A 406 -29.64 10.15 -9.29
N GLY A 407 -28.46 9.60 -9.58
CA GLY A 407 -27.67 9.95 -10.76
C GLY A 407 -26.72 11.11 -10.54
N ASP A 408 -26.58 11.61 -9.30
CA ASP A 408 -25.64 12.68 -8.97
C ASP A 408 -24.21 12.16 -8.93
N SER A 409 -23.30 12.89 -9.58
CA SER A 409 -21.88 12.50 -9.64
C SER A 409 -21.24 12.52 -8.25
N ILE A 410 -20.62 11.42 -7.87
CA ILE A 410 -19.72 11.33 -6.72
C ILE A 410 -18.38 11.94 -7.12
N ILE A 411 -17.80 12.82 -6.29
CA ILE A 411 -16.59 13.58 -6.63
C ILE A 411 -15.38 12.64 -6.75
N THR A 412 -14.88 12.43 -7.96
CA THR A 412 -13.67 11.61 -8.22
C THR A 412 -12.48 12.42 -8.75
N LYS A 413 -12.72 13.58 -9.35
CA LYS A 413 -11.69 14.38 -10.03
C LYS A 413 -10.98 15.33 -9.07
N GLN A 414 -9.67 15.15 -8.87
CA GLN A 414 -8.91 15.95 -7.92
C GLN A 414 -7.64 16.52 -8.55
N LYS A 415 -7.59 17.86 -8.69
CA LYS A 415 -6.47 18.59 -9.28
C LYS A 415 -5.59 19.20 -8.20
N GLY A 416 -4.29 18.91 -8.26
CA GLY A 416 -3.28 19.61 -7.48
C GLY A 416 -2.19 18.69 -6.99
N LEU A 417 -1.48 19.14 -5.95
CA LEU A 417 -0.46 18.35 -5.30
C LEU A 417 -1.14 17.32 -4.39
N VAL A 418 -0.82 16.04 -4.57
CA VAL A 418 -1.23 14.96 -3.67
C VAL A 418 0.01 14.30 -3.09
N GLY A 419 -0.14 13.54 -2.00
CA GLY A 419 0.99 12.83 -1.43
C GLY A 419 0.62 11.73 -0.46
N PHE A 420 1.60 10.87 -0.20
CA PHE A 420 1.52 9.77 0.74
C PHE A 420 2.87 9.54 1.41
N ILE A 421 2.85 8.87 2.54
CA ILE A 421 4.05 8.35 3.20
C ILE A 421 4.13 6.86 2.85
N GLU A 422 5.33 6.35 2.64
CA GLU A 422 5.61 4.97 2.26
C GLU A 422 6.66 4.35 3.18
N LYS A 423 6.43 3.08 3.55
CA LYS A 423 7.31 2.22 4.35
C LYS A 423 7.25 0.78 3.84
N ILE A 424 7.50 0.63 2.54
CA ILE A 424 7.53 -0.65 1.84
C ILE A 424 8.96 -0.94 1.42
N ALA A 425 9.61 -0.14 0.58
CA ALA A 425 10.95 -0.41 0.07
C ALA A 425 11.78 0.89 -0.14
N PRO A 426 12.92 1.06 0.56
CA PRO A 426 13.75 2.26 0.44
C PRO A 426 14.56 2.33 -0.86
N SER A 427 14.90 1.19 -1.45
CA SER A 427 15.66 1.08 -2.70
C SER A 427 15.06 -0.01 -3.61
N ARG A 428 15.58 -0.11 -4.83
CA ARG A 428 15.16 -1.16 -5.78
C ARG A 428 15.78 -2.53 -5.44
N GLU A 429 16.87 -2.52 -4.69
CA GLU A 429 17.63 -3.71 -4.30
C GLU A 429 17.05 -4.37 -3.04
N GLU A 430 16.30 -3.61 -2.24
CA GLU A 430 15.63 -4.13 -1.05
C GLU A 430 14.24 -4.66 -1.41
N LEU A 431 14.17 -5.97 -1.65
CA LEU A 431 12.93 -6.68 -1.95
C LEU A 431 12.15 -7.01 -0.68
N TYR A 432 10.82 -6.91 -0.73
CA TYR A 432 9.97 -7.16 0.43
C TYR A 432 9.06 -8.36 0.24
N PRO A 433 8.86 -9.18 1.29
CA PRO A 433 7.80 -10.16 1.27
C PRO A 433 6.45 -9.45 1.33
N PHE A 434 5.49 -9.94 0.55
CA PHE A 434 4.11 -9.46 0.45
C PHE A 434 3.47 -9.05 1.81
N SER A 435 3.72 -9.81 2.88
CA SER A 435 3.16 -9.52 4.21
C SER A 435 3.76 -8.31 4.91
N ARG A 436 5.05 -8.02 4.71
CA ARG A 436 5.74 -6.94 5.45
C ARG A 436 5.34 -5.55 4.95
N GLY A 437 5.01 -5.43 3.66
CA GLY A 437 4.58 -4.17 3.07
C GLY A 437 3.07 -3.91 3.13
N THR A 438 2.27 -4.84 3.69
CA THR A 438 0.82 -4.70 3.75
C THR A 438 0.44 -3.40 4.48
N ASN A 439 -0.40 -2.59 3.83
CA ASN A 439 -0.83 -1.27 4.28
C ASN A 439 0.33 -0.29 4.55
N GLY A 440 1.49 -0.51 3.91
CA GLY A 440 2.70 0.32 4.00
C GLY A 440 2.64 1.65 3.24
N ILE A 441 1.44 2.11 2.85
CA ILE A 441 1.20 3.43 2.26
C ILE A 441 0.12 4.14 3.09
N LYS A 442 0.44 5.34 3.57
CA LYS A 442 -0.46 6.21 4.32
C LYS A 442 -0.66 7.52 3.58
N ILE A 443 -1.88 7.79 3.13
CA ILE A 443 -2.19 9.03 2.41
C ILE A 443 -2.03 10.26 3.32
N ILE A 444 -1.50 11.35 2.76
CA ILE A 444 -1.49 12.67 3.39
C ILE A 444 -2.79 13.37 2.97
N TYR A 445 -3.82 13.28 3.80
CA TYR A 445 -5.16 13.78 3.46
C TYR A 445 -5.22 15.31 3.42
N GLY A 446 -5.69 15.90 2.31
CA GLY A 446 -5.63 17.35 2.08
C GLY A 446 -6.36 18.21 3.11
N LYS A 447 -7.50 17.75 3.64
CA LYS A 447 -8.22 18.43 4.74
C LYS A 447 -7.60 18.18 6.13
N GLY A 448 -6.68 17.23 6.24
CA GLY A 448 -6.09 16.80 7.51
C GLY A 448 -6.98 15.87 8.33
N ASN A 449 -6.51 15.55 9.52
CA ASN A 449 -7.10 14.58 10.44
C ASN A 449 -7.92 15.27 11.53
N TYR A 450 -8.98 14.58 11.95
CA TYR A 450 -9.95 15.02 12.95
C TYR A 450 -10.30 13.88 13.88
N ASP A 451 -10.75 14.24 15.07
CA ASP A 451 -11.55 13.32 15.85
C ASP A 451 -12.91 13.15 15.17
N TYR A 452 -13.37 11.90 15.08
CA TYR A 452 -14.73 11.56 14.65
C TYR A 452 -15.37 10.70 15.73
N THR A 453 -16.64 10.94 16.00
CA THR A 453 -17.46 10.08 16.86
C THR A 453 -18.54 9.41 16.04
N PHE A 454 -18.83 8.15 16.38
CA PHE A 454 -19.97 7.44 15.82
C PHE A 454 -21.24 8.23 16.09
N LYS A 455 -22.07 8.42 15.06
CA LYS A 455 -23.39 9.03 15.20
C LYS A 455 -24.47 7.97 15.03
N GLU A 456 -24.56 7.36 13.85
CA GLU A 456 -25.55 6.34 13.56
C GLU A 456 -25.16 5.49 12.33
N LEU A 457 -25.74 4.29 12.24
CA LEU A 457 -25.90 3.54 11.01
C LEU A 457 -27.34 3.74 10.54
N LYS A 458 -27.53 4.10 9.27
CA LYS A 458 -28.86 4.36 8.70
C LYS A 458 -28.94 3.97 7.23
N GLU A 459 -30.12 3.61 6.76
CA GLU A 459 -30.36 3.37 5.34
C GLU A 459 -30.63 4.70 4.62
N GLU A 460 -29.98 4.91 3.48
CA GLU A 460 -30.15 6.14 2.69
C GLU A 460 -30.53 5.84 1.25
N ALA A 461 -31.55 6.56 0.75
CA ALA A 461 -32.07 6.36 -0.60
C ALA A 461 -31.03 6.68 -1.67
N TYR A 462 -30.25 7.77 -1.50
CA TYR A 462 -29.17 8.13 -2.41
C TYR A 462 -28.05 7.07 -2.43
N ALA A 463 -27.94 6.23 -1.39
CA ALA A 463 -27.03 5.11 -1.31
C ALA A 463 -27.69 3.77 -1.70
N TRP A 464 -28.67 3.81 -2.60
CA TRP A 464 -29.42 2.64 -3.09
C TRP A 464 -30.13 1.86 -1.98
N GLY A 465 -30.54 2.55 -0.91
CA GLY A 465 -31.12 1.91 0.28
C GLY A 465 -30.12 1.08 1.09
N SER A 466 -28.82 1.27 0.88
CA SER A 466 -27.78 0.60 1.68
C SER A 466 -27.67 1.26 3.05
N GLU A 467 -27.31 0.46 4.06
CA GLU A 467 -26.87 0.98 5.35
C GLU A 467 -25.54 1.76 5.16
N ILE A 468 -25.50 2.97 5.70
CA ILE A 468 -24.36 3.87 5.64
C ILE A 468 -23.96 4.32 7.05
N LEU A 469 -22.68 4.67 7.19
CA LEU A 469 -22.16 5.29 8.40
C LEU A 469 -22.15 6.81 8.28
N ASP A 470 -22.81 7.47 9.23
CA ASP A 470 -22.66 8.89 9.54
C ASP A 470 -21.81 9.06 10.80
N VAL A 471 -20.83 9.97 10.73
CA VAL A 471 -19.98 10.33 11.85
C VAL A 471 -20.09 11.81 12.13
N LYS A 472 -19.95 12.17 13.41
CA LYS A 472 -19.84 13.58 13.79
C LYS A 472 -18.38 14.02 13.75
N LYS A 473 -18.11 15.13 13.08
CA LYS A 473 -16.78 15.73 13.06
C LYS A 473 -16.54 16.54 14.32
N GLU A 474 -15.47 16.21 15.02
CA GLU A 474 -15.08 16.87 16.27
C GLU A 474 -13.83 17.74 16.05
N ASP A 475 -12.96 17.80 17.06
CA ASP A 475 -11.78 18.65 17.07
C ASP A 475 -10.72 18.19 16.05
N VAL A 476 -9.91 19.14 15.58
CA VAL A 476 -8.67 18.82 14.84
C VAL A 476 -7.80 17.89 15.67
N ASN A 477 -7.33 16.80 15.06
CA ASN A 477 -6.44 15.83 15.69
C ASN A 477 -5.43 15.33 14.68
N ALA A 478 -4.34 16.08 14.50
CA ALA A 478 -3.33 15.78 13.49
C ALA A 478 -2.75 14.36 13.66
N TYR A 479 -2.34 14.01 14.89
CA TYR A 479 -1.60 12.77 15.17
C TYR A 479 -2.48 11.55 15.36
N GLY A 480 -3.48 11.65 16.24
CA GLY A 480 -4.33 10.53 16.62
C GLY A 480 -5.60 10.41 15.80
N GLY A 481 -5.93 11.40 14.97
CA GLY A 481 -7.21 11.49 14.26
C GLY A 481 -7.32 10.58 13.04
N GLN A 482 -8.55 10.50 12.53
CA GLN A 482 -8.88 9.88 11.25
C GLN A 482 -9.23 10.96 10.22
N HIS A 483 -9.47 10.57 8.97
CA HIS A 483 -9.94 11.46 7.92
C HIS A 483 -11.13 10.84 7.17
N GLU A 484 -11.80 11.63 6.32
CA GLU A 484 -13.01 11.18 5.62
C GLU A 484 -12.70 9.97 4.71
N ALA A 485 -11.49 9.89 4.15
CA ALA A 485 -11.00 8.73 3.39
C ALA A 485 -10.44 7.57 4.25
N SER A 486 -10.74 7.52 5.55
CA SER A 486 -10.35 6.41 6.43
C SER A 486 -11.48 5.39 6.57
N PHE A 487 -11.13 4.15 6.91
CA PHE A 487 -12.10 3.20 7.45
C PHE A 487 -12.34 3.55 8.92
N PHE A 488 -13.56 3.94 9.25
CA PHE A 488 -13.93 4.26 10.62
C PHE A 488 -13.98 2.96 11.41
N ARG A 489 -13.36 2.96 12.59
CA ARG A 489 -13.31 1.79 13.46
C ARG A 489 -14.10 2.05 14.70
N TYR A 490 -14.91 1.08 15.09
CA TYR A 490 -15.76 1.13 16.26
C TYR A 490 -16.12 -0.28 16.67
N ASP A 491 -16.36 -0.49 17.96
CA ASP A 491 -16.80 -1.76 18.53
C ASP A 491 -18.30 -1.93 18.24
N PHE A 492 -18.65 -2.32 17.01
CA PHE A 492 -20.05 -2.34 16.55
C PHE A 492 -20.84 -3.52 17.11
N ASN A 493 -20.15 -4.50 17.70
CA ASN A 493 -20.75 -5.69 18.31
C ASN A 493 -20.69 -5.67 19.85
N ASP A 494 -20.24 -4.55 20.44
CA ASP A 494 -20.15 -4.31 21.87
C ASP A 494 -19.42 -5.43 22.65
N ASN A 495 -18.30 -5.92 22.11
CA ASN A 495 -17.54 -7.02 22.71
C ASN A 495 -16.26 -6.58 23.47
N ASP A 496 -16.10 -5.27 23.72
CA ASP A 496 -14.94 -4.63 24.34
C ASP A 496 -13.63 -4.79 23.54
N LYS A 497 -13.73 -5.09 22.23
CA LYS A 497 -12.59 -5.36 21.36
C LYS A 497 -12.86 -4.91 19.92
N ILE A 498 -12.03 -3.98 19.42
CA ILE A 498 -12.00 -3.63 18.00
C ILE A 498 -11.23 -4.72 17.24
N GLU A 499 -11.96 -5.53 16.48
CA GLU A 499 -11.38 -6.58 15.65
C GLU A 499 -10.51 -6.05 14.51
N HIS A 500 -9.58 -6.89 14.06
CA HIS A 500 -8.66 -6.61 12.98
C HIS A 500 -8.20 -7.88 12.27
N ALA A 501 -7.84 -7.74 10.99
CA ALA A 501 -7.31 -8.84 10.19
C ALA A 501 -5.80 -8.69 10.01
N LYS A 502 -5.01 -9.48 10.75
CA LYS A 502 -3.55 -9.53 10.61
C LYS A 502 -3.08 -10.12 9.26
N SER A 503 -3.99 -10.70 8.50
CA SER A 503 -3.69 -11.33 7.22
C SER A 503 -3.26 -10.28 6.20
N ALA A 504 -2.14 -10.54 5.53
CA ALA A 504 -1.71 -9.78 4.35
C ALA A 504 -2.72 -9.87 3.20
N ASN A 505 -3.61 -10.87 3.24
CA ASN A 505 -4.72 -11.04 2.30
C ASN A 505 -6.07 -10.64 2.91
N GLY A 506 -6.05 -9.82 3.97
CA GLY A 506 -7.24 -9.17 4.51
C GLY A 506 -8.22 -10.05 5.27
N ALA A 507 -9.40 -9.49 5.55
CA ALA A 507 -10.40 -10.03 6.48
C ALA A 507 -11.37 -11.06 5.88
N ARG A 508 -11.22 -11.40 4.58
CA ARG A 508 -12.14 -12.27 3.83
C ARG A 508 -13.63 -11.93 3.99
N GLY A 509 -13.96 -10.66 4.22
CA GLY A 509 -15.33 -10.17 4.33
C GLY A 509 -15.90 -10.04 5.76
N ASN A 510 -15.25 -10.56 6.80
CA ASN A 510 -15.79 -10.60 8.17
C ASN A 510 -15.38 -9.40 9.04
N TYR A 511 -15.21 -8.21 8.47
CA TYR A 511 -14.77 -7.06 9.27
C TYR A 511 -15.98 -6.37 9.91
N ILE A 512 -16.32 -6.80 11.13
CA ILE A 512 -17.50 -6.31 11.88
C ILE A 512 -17.23 -4.90 12.46
N ASP A 513 -15.99 -4.63 12.87
CA ASP A 513 -15.64 -3.42 13.65
C ASP A 513 -15.10 -2.26 12.81
N GLY A 514 -15.61 -2.11 11.57
CA GLY A 514 -15.30 -0.95 10.77
C GLY A 514 -16.18 -0.75 9.54
N TYR A 515 -16.40 0.52 9.21
CA TYR A 515 -17.27 0.97 8.13
C TYR A 515 -16.64 2.11 7.34
N ASN A 516 -17.08 2.25 6.08
CA ASN A 516 -16.73 3.39 5.26
C ASN A 516 -17.49 4.62 5.76
N ILE A 517 -16.80 5.73 5.96
CA ILE A 517 -17.47 7.00 6.23
C ILE A 517 -18.19 7.41 4.94
N ILE A 518 -19.52 7.44 4.95
CA ILE A 518 -20.32 7.91 3.81
C ILE A 518 -20.83 9.31 4.07
N GLU A 519 -21.18 9.62 5.32
CA GLU A 519 -21.58 10.95 5.75
C GLU A 519 -20.70 11.51 6.87
N VAL A 520 -20.59 12.83 6.88
CA VAL A 520 -20.03 13.59 7.99
C VAL A 520 -21.00 14.70 8.34
N ASP A 521 -21.48 14.70 9.58
CA ASP A 521 -22.49 15.63 10.08
C ASP A 521 -23.76 15.66 9.20
N GLY A 522 -24.21 14.47 8.75
CA GLY A 522 -25.38 14.31 7.88
C GLY A 522 -25.19 14.83 6.45
N LYS A 523 -23.95 14.99 5.99
CA LYS A 523 -23.63 15.39 4.61
C LYS A 523 -22.88 14.28 3.88
N PRO A 524 -23.34 13.86 2.69
CA PRO A 524 -22.64 12.87 1.87
C PRO A 524 -21.23 13.32 1.51
N ILE A 525 -20.24 12.48 1.80
CA ILE A 525 -18.83 12.67 1.44
C ILE A 525 -18.22 11.49 0.68
N TRP A 526 -18.80 10.29 0.76
CA TRP A 526 -18.35 9.09 0.04
C TRP A 526 -16.86 8.76 0.28
N GLY A 527 -16.47 8.57 1.52
CA GLY A 527 -15.06 8.49 1.95
C GLY A 527 -14.24 7.43 1.24
N TYR A 528 -14.87 6.33 0.82
CA TYR A 528 -14.19 5.29 0.07
C TYR A 528 -13.61 5.79 -1.26
N VAL A 529 -14.22 6.79 -1.92
CA VAL A 529 -13.66 7.40 -3.15
C VAL A 529 -12.50 8.36 -2.90
N GLY A 530 -11.99 8.39 -1.67
CA GLY A 530 -10.86 9.23 -1.29
C GLY A 530 -11.05 10.71 -1.63
N PRO A 531 -12.15 11.39 -1.27
CA PRO A 531 -12.35 12.80 -1.64
C PRO A 531 -11.29 13.71 -1.01
N ASN A 532 -11.06 14.93 -1.49
CA ASN A 532 -10.21 15.95 -0.82
C ASN A 532 -8.73 15.55 -0.50
N LEU A 533 -8.09 14.73 -1.32
CA LEU A 533 -6.66 14.38 -1.26
C LEU A 533 -5.73 15.55 -1.54
N THR A 534 -6.19 16.54 -2.30
CA THR A 534 -5.34 17.66 -2.73
C THR A 534 -4.78 18.41 -1.52
N LEU A 535 -3.46 18.40 -1.40
CA LEU A 535 -2.72 19.06 -0.34
C LEU A 535 -2.92 20.58 -0.39
N PRO A 536 -3.03 21.22 0.78
CA PRO A 536 -3.24 22.65 0.84
C PRO A 536 -1.97 23.40 0.42
N ASN A 537 -2.15 24.56 -0.21
CA ASN A 537 -1.06 25.44 -0.64
C ASN A 537 -0.49 26.25 0.55
N LYS A 538 -0.10 25.55 1.62
CA LYS A 538 0.45 26.10 2.88
C LYS A 538 1.56 25.17 3.40
N LYS A 539 2.29 25.62 4.42
CA LYS A 539 3.29 24.80 5.10
C LYS A 539 2.72 23.46 5.58
N LEU A 540 3.43 22.39 5.27
CA LEU A 540 3.23 21.05 5.80
C LEU A 540 4.45 20.69 6.67
N SER A 541 4.24 20.18 7.87
CA SER A 541 5.29 19.74 8.80
C SER A 541 4.71 18.73 9.81
N ALA A 542 5.50 18.30 10.78
CA ALA A 542 4.97 17.58 11.94
C ALA A 542 3.96 18.41 12.76
N PHE A 543 3.85 19.72 12.52
CA PHE A 543 3.02 20.66 13.30
C PHE A 543 1.92 21.31 12.45
N SER A 544 1.56 20.69 11.32
CA SER A 544 0.43 21.09 10.48
C SER A 544 -0.69 20.05 10.53
N ASN A 545 -1.83 20.40 9.94
CA ASN A 545 -2.88 19.45 9.60
C ASN A 545 -3.18 19.55 8.08
N PRO A 546 -2.88 18.51 7.28
CA PRO A 546 -2.33 17.20 7.66
C PRO A 546 -0.90 17.27 8.22
N PRO A 547 -0.50 16.35 9.12
CA PRO A 547 0.87 16.28 9.60
C PRO A 547 1.78 15.41 8.72
N LEU A 548 3.07 15.72 8.75
CA LEU A 548 4.13 14.86 8.24
C LEU A 548 4.76 14.14 9.44
N THR A 549 4.45 12.85 9.63
CA THR A 549 4.91 12.05 10.78
C THR A 549 5.14 10.60 10.37
N ASN A 550 5.84 9.83 11.21
CA ASN A 550 6.17 8.44 10.94
C ASN A 550 4.95 7.50 10.88
N PHE A 551 5.17 6.32 10.31
CA PHE A 551 4.28 5.17 10.43
C PHE A 551 4.30 4.64 11.86
N GLN A 552 3.16 4.74 12.52
CA GLN A 552 2.97 4.14 13.84
C GLN A 552 2.55 2.68 13.68
N LYS A 553 3.50 1.77 13.85
CA LYS A 553 3.20 0.34 13.99
C LYS A 553 2.36 0.09 15.23
N PHE A 554 1.54 -0.94 15.19
CA PHE A 554 0.73 -1.37 16.31
C PHE A 554 1.15 -2.77 16.75
N ASP A 555 1.64 -2.86 17.99
CA ASP A 555 1.91 -4.14 18.62
C ASP A 555 0.58 -4.73 19.08
N TRP A 556 0.00 -5.59 18.26
CA TRP A 556 -1.27 -6.28 18.54
C TRP A 556 -1.24 -7.17 19.79
N ARG A 557 -0.05 -7.60 20.25
CA ARG A 557 0.08 -8.43 21.46
C ARG A 557 0.07 -7.56 22.71
N LYS A 558 0.75 -6.42 22.66
CA LYS A 558 0.82 -5.44 23.75
C LYS A 558 -0.29 -4.39 23.69
N ASP A 559 -1.14 -4.46 22.67
CA ASP A 559 -2.19 -3.48 22.39
C ASP A 559 -1.64 -2.04 22.34
N LYS A 560 -0.45 -1.85 21.75
CA LYS A 560 0.32 -0.61 21.89
C LYS A 560 0.68 -0.02 20.54
N MET A 561 0.25 1.23 20.31
CA MET A 561 0.69 2.03 19.17
C MET A 561 2.09 2.62 19.41
N ALA A 562 2.96 2.49 18.43
CA ALA A 562 4.27 3.15 18.40
C ALA A 562 4.11 4.68 18.48
N PRO A 563 5.09 5.42 19.03
CA PRO A 563 4.97 6.86 19.18
C PRO A 563 4.99 7.59 17.83
N VAL A 564 4.40 8.79 17.82
CA VAL A 564 4.71 9.85 16.86
C VAL A 564 6.09 10.40 17.19
N ILE A 565 6.98 10.39 16.20
CA ILE A 565 8.35 10.91 16.31
C ILE A 565 8.37 12.32 15.72
N LEU A 566 8.66 13.31 16.56
CA LEU A 566 8.75 14.71 16.13
C LEU A 566 10.06 14.97 15.37
N HIS A 567 10.00 15.93 14.44
CA HIS A 567 11.14 16.34 13.63
C HIS A 567 10.97 17.78 13.10
N SER A 568 12.03 18.28 12.48
CA SER A 568 12.11 19.65 11.93
C SER A 568 11.88 19.74 10.41
N LEU A 569 11.46 18.66 9.75
CA LEU A 569 11.08 18.72 8.33
C LEU A 569 9.81 19.56 8.11
N SER A 570 9.89 20.49 7.17
CA SER A 570 8.75 21.16 6.55
C SER A 570 8.82 21.17 5.03
N ILE A 571 7.65 21.22 4.41
CA ILE A 571 7.43 21.31 2.96
C ILE A 571 6.50 22.50 2.71
N HIS A 572 6.88 23.38 1.79
CA HIS A 572 6.10 24.55 1.40
C HIS A 572 5.77 24.48 -0.09
N PRO A 573 4.60 23.94 -0.46
CA PRO A 573 4.13 23.99 -1.82
C PRO A 573 3.63 25.39 -2.18
N LYS A 574 3.98 25.86 -3.38
CA LYS A 574 3.44 27.06 -4.01
C LYS A 574 3.03 26.73 -5.45
N LYS A 575 1.72 26.67 -5.69
CA LYS A 575 1.14 26.52 -7.03
C LYS A 575 1.49 27.73 -7.91
N MET A 576 1.94 27.48 -9.13
CA MET A 576 2.20 28.48 -10.17
C MET A 576 1.04 28.56 -11.16
N ASN A 577 0.97 29.63 -11.95
CA ASN A 577 -0.15 29.90 -12.87
C ASN A 577 -0.32 28.82 -13.96
N ASN A 578 0.75 28.14 -14.34
CA ASN A 578 0.75 27.08 -15.37
C ASN A 578 0.52 25.67 -14.79
N GLY A 579 0.06 25.55 -13.54
CA GLY A 579 -0.18 24.24 -12.92
C GLY A 579 1.07 23.57 -12.34
N ILE A 580 2.26 24.11 -12.58
CA ILE A 580 3.50 23.62 -11.94
C ILE A 580 3.48 23.98 -10.45
N TYR A 581 4.01 23.10 -9.61
CA TYR A 581 4.25 23.42 -8.21
C TYR A 581 5.72 23.76 -7.98
N ARG A 582 5.95 24.82 -7.21
CA ARG A 582 7.25 25.15 -6.64
C ARG A 582 7.26 24.68 -5.19
N ILE A 583 8.13 23.74 -4.88
CA ILE A 583 8.24 23.11 -3.55
C ILE A 583 9.52 23.60 -2.87
N SER A 584 9.39 24.14 -1.66
CA SER A 584 10.55 24.42 -0.79
C SER A 584 10.57 23.42 0.35
N ILE A 585 11.74 22.87 0.67
CA ILE A 585 11.93 21.91 1.75
C ILE A 585 12.88 22.51 2.78
N ASN A 586 12.64 22.23 4.06
CA ASN A 586 13.55 22.63 5.13
C ASN A 586 13.57 21.57 6.23
N TYR A 587 14.74 20.96 6.46
CA TYR A 587 14.97 19.98 7.54
C TYR A 587 15.22 20.63 8.91
N GLU A 588 15.28 21.96 8.98
CA GLU A 588 15.58 22.74 10.19
C GLU A 588 14.37 23.57 10.68
N ASP A 589 13.16 23.32 10.18
CA ASP A 589 11.93 24.02 10.58
C ASP A 589 11.19 23.32 11.73
N GLY A 590 11.81 23.27 12.90
CA GLY A 590 11.22 22.73 14.13
C GLY A 590 10.21 23.67 14.79
N LYS A 591 9.34 24.36 14.02
CA LYS A 591 8.50 25.46 14.52
C LYS A 591 7.02 25.12 14.54
N ILE A 592 6.40 25.36 15.70
CA ILE A 592 4.94 25.40 15.89
C ILE A 592 4.52 26.87 15.79
N ASP A 593 4.12 27.28 14.59
CA ASP A 593 3.77 28.67 14.24
C ASP A 593 2.28 28.99 14.32
N ASN A 594 1.46 28.01 14.69
CA ASN A 594 0.02 28.11 14.87
C ASN A 594 -0.39 27.48 16.20
N ASP A 595 -1.60 27.79 16.67
CA ASP A 595 -2.17 27.06 17.78
C ASP A 595 -2.32 25.59 17.36
N PHE A 596 -1.85 24.67 18.21
CA PHE A 596 -1.71 23.27 17.84
C PHE A 596 -2.19 22.36 18.97
N ARG A 597 -2.75 21.21 18.58
CA ARG A 597 -3.20 20.17 19.50
C ARG A 597 -2.43 18.88 19.23
N MET A 598 -1.87 18.33 20.29
CA MET A 598 -1.12 17.07 20.29
C MET A 598 -1.89 16.02 21.08
N THR A 599 -2.06 14.84 20.48
CA THR A 599 -2.67 13.68 21.13
C THR A 599 -1.88 12.40 20.85
N GLY A 600 -2.05 11.37 21.68
CA GLY A 600 -1.41 10.07 21.53
C GLY A 600 -0.05 9.94 22.22
N ASN A 601 0.71 8.93 21.84
CA ASN A 601 2.06 8.71 22.34
C ASN A 601 3.06 9.46 21.45
N ILE A 602 3.82 10.40 22.00
CA ILE A 602 4.63 11.37 21.25
C ILE A 602 6.04 11.40 21.84
N VAL A 603 7.04 11.44 20.98
CA VAL A 603 8.46 11.51 21.33
C VAL A 603 9.12 12.65 20.58
N LEU A 604 9.80 13.53 21.31
CA LEU A 604 10.81 14.44 20.78
C LEU A 604 12.18 13.77 20.95
N PRO A 605 12.79 13.25 19.86
CA PRO A 605 14.04 12.49 19.95
C PRO A 605 15.26 13.37 20.22
N ALA A 606 16.37 12.72 20.55
CA ALA A 606 17.67 13.35 20.76
C ALA A 606 18.11 14.22 19.59
N GLY A 607 18.76 15.36 19.88
CA GLY A 607 19.31 16.28 18.89
C GLY A 607 18.28 17.09 18.11
N VAL A 608 16.97 16.89 18.33
CA VAL A 608 15.91 17.66 17.68
C VAL A 608 15.49 18.83 18.56
N LYS A 609 15.40 20.02 17.93
CA LYS A 609 14.89 21.24 18.56
C LYS A 609 13.53 21.62 18.02
N ILE A 610 12.53 21.67 18.90
CA ILE A 610 11.19 22.18 18.60
C ILE A 610 10.94 23.50 19.34
N ILE A 611 10.26 24.43 18.68
CA ILE A 611 10.00 25.79 19.17
C ILE A 611 8.51 26.08 19.04
N LEU A 612 7.83 26.32 20.17
CA LEU A 612 6.52 26.95 20.18
C LEU A 612 6.67 28.46 20.00
N GLU A 613 6.20 28.98 18.88
CA GLU A 613 6.40 30.38 18.53
C GLU A 613 5.63 31.35 19.45
N LYS A 614 6.05 32.62 19.42
CA LYS A 614 5.54 33.68 20.28
C LYS A 614 4.01 33.77 20.24
N LYS A 615 3.38 33.85 21.41
CA LYS A 615 1.91 33.94 21.60
C LYS A 615 1.09 32.76 21.05
N LYS A 616 1.73 31.63 20.71
CA LYS A 616 1.01 30.42 20.26
C LYS A 616 0.64 29.52 21.42
N LYS A 617 -0.42 28.74 21.22
CA LYS A 617 -0.94 27.79 22.20
C LYS A 617 -0.68 26.36 21.76
N LEU A 618 -0.17 25.54 22.67
CA LEU A 618 -0.05 24.11 22.51
C LEU A 618 -0.96 23.40 23.51
N LYS A 619 -1.94 22.64 23.01
CA LYS A 619 -2.80 21.78 23.84
C LYS A 619 -2.33 20.34 23.75
N ILE A 620 -2.04 19.72 24.89
CA ILE A 620 -1.73 18.29 25.02
C ILE A 620 -2.86 17.68 25.84
N ASN A 621 -3.72 16.90 25.20
CA ASN A 621 -4.90 16.32 25.83
C ASN A 621 -5.24 14.96 25.22
N LYS A 622 -6.23 14.27 25.79
CA LYS A 622 -6.65 12.96 25.32
C LYS A 622 -7.24 13.07 23.91
N SER A 623 -7.00 12.04 23.10
CA SER A 623 -7.65 11.88 21.78
C SER A 623 -9.16 11.61 21.97
N LYS A 624 -9.97 11.78 20.94
CA LYS A 624 -11.31 11.14 20.88
C LYS A 624 -11.33 9.96 19.89
N THR A 625 -10.22 9.74 19.18
CA THR A 625 -10.04 8.65 18.24
C THR A 625 -9.42 7.42 18.91
N TYR A 626 -9.94 6.23 18.62
CA TYR A 626 -9.45 4.95 19.15
C TYR A 626 -8.01 4.65 18.76
N ASN A 627 -7.22 4.25 19.75
CA ASN A 627 -5.78 3.93 19.60
C ASN A 627 -5.38 2.65 20.36
N SER A 628 -6.38 1.83 20.70
CA SER A 628 -6.27 0.54 21.38
C SER A 628 -7.30 -0.40 20.78
N SER A 629 -6.95 -1.67 20.61
CA SER A 629 -7.88 -2.73 20.18
C SER A 629 -8.67 -3.33 21.33
N LYS A 630 -8.28 -3.07 22.59
CA LYS A 630 -9.01 -3.52 23.78
C LYS A 630 -9.47 -2.33 24.61
N SER A 631 -10.68 -2.43 25.13
CA SER A 631 -11.23 -1.47 26.07
C SER A 631 -10.49 -1.57 27.41
N ILE A 632 -10.14 -0.42 27.99
CA ILE A 632 -9.67 -0.32 29.38
C ILE A 632 -10.60 0.67 30.08
N ASN A 633 -11.35 0.20 31.08
CA ASN A 633 -12.37 0.97 31.79
C ASN A 633 -13.40 1.61 30.82
N GLY A 634 -13.90 0.86 29.84
CA GLY A 634 -14.89 1.32 28.87
C GLY A 634 -14.34 2.27 27.79
N SER A 635 -13.02 2.34 27.61
CA SER A 635 -12.39 3.28 26.68
C SER A 635 -11.29 2.60 25.86
N PHE A 636 -11.41 2.66 24.53
CA PHE A 636 -10.36 2.30 23.56
C PHE A 636 -9.33 3.41 23.33
N ILE A 637 -9.41 4.47 24.12
CA ILE A 637 -8.57 5.66 23.99
C ILE A 637 -7.62 5.73 25.18
N LYS A 638 -6.33 5.63 24.88
CA LYS A 638 -5.24 5.84 25.84
C LYS A 638 -4.95 7.32 26.01
N ASN A 639 -4.46 7.67 27.21
CA ASN A 639 -4.02 9.02 27.53
C ASN A 639 -2.84 9.45 26.65
N THR A 640 -2.72 10.75 26.45
CA THR A 640 -1.62 11.33 25.67
C THR A 640 -0.38 11.41 26.54
N ASN A 641 0.74 10.93 26.02
CA ASN A 641 2.03 10.98 26.67
C ASN A 641 3.03 11.63 25.72
N PHE A 642 3.58 12.78 26.11
CA PHE A 642 4.64 13.45 25.37
C PHE A 642 5.94 13.37 26.15
N LEU A 643 6.91 12.66 25.58
CA LEU A 643 8.24 12.47 26.10
C LEU A 643 9.27 13.33 25.33
N VAL A 644 10.07 14.10 26.05
CA VAL A 644 11.27 14.76 25.52
C VAL A 644 12.48 13.95 25.98
N GLU A 645 13.13 13.28 25.03
CA GLU A 645 14.27 12.41 25.27
C GLU A 645 15.54 13.20 25.61
N ASN A 646 16.56 12.50 26.10
CA ASN A 646 17.90 13.05 26.31
C ASN A 646 18.37 13.80 25.04
N GLU A 647 19.00 14.97 25.21
CA GLU A 647 19.45 15.88 24.15
C GLU A 647 18.34 16.48 23.25
N GLY A 648 17.07 16.14 23.48
CA GLY A 648 15.95 16.84 22.84
C GLY A 648 15.78 18.24 23.42
N THR A 649 15.53 19.24 22.58
CA THR A 649 15.30 20.63 23.02
C THR A 649 13.87 21.06 22.74
N PHE A 650 13.14 21.48 23.77
CA PHE A 650 11.83 22.09 23.60
C PHE A 650 11.82 23.53 24.13
N GLN A 651 11.58 24.47 23.23
CA GLN A 651 11.61 25.91 23.50
C GLN A 651 10.21 26.51 23.40
N PHE A 652 9.88 27.37 24.37
CA PHE A 652 8.64 28.13 24.41
C PHE A 652 8.96 29.62 24.33
N ASN A 653 8.61 30.25 23.20
CA ASN A 653 8.89 31.67 22.99
C ASN A 653 7.93 32.56 23.78
N LYS A 654 8.29 33.84 23.90
CA LYS A 654 7.57 34.88 24.65
C LYS A 654 6.05 34.74 24.59
N LYS A 655 5.41 34.76 25.75
CA LYS A 655 3.94 34.75 25.89
C LYS A 655 3.22 33.56 25.25
N SER A 656 3.92 32.48 24.90
CA SER A 656 3.27 31.24 24.47
C SER A 656 2.60 30.53 25.64
N THR A 657 1.69 29.60 25.35
CA THR A 657 0.93 28.87 26.37
C THR A 657 0.90 27.38 26.08
N ILE A 658 1.19 26.58 27.10
CA ILE A 658 1.04 25.12 27.09
C ILE A 658 -0.14 24.75 27.97
N ILE A 659 -1.00 23.86 27.50
CA ILE A 659 -2.14 23.36 28.26
C ILE A 659 -2.06 21.83 28.30
N LEU A 660 -1.80 21.27 29.47
CA LEU A 660 -1.89 19.84 29.74
C LEU A 660 -3.27 19.55 30.35
N ASN A 661 -3.99 18.60 29.78
CA ASN A 661 -5.37 18.30 30.17
C ASN A 661 -5.69 16.80 30.13
N GLU A 662 -6.78 16.37 30.78
CA GLU A 662 -7.38 15.03 30.63
C GLU A 662 -6.38 13.89 30.87
N ASN A 663 -5.75 13.88 32.04
CA ASN A 663 -4.77 12.85 32.44
C ASN A 663 -3.59 12.67 31.48
N SER A 664 -3.29 13.69 30.65
CA SER A 664 -2.17 13.66 29.72
C SER A 664 -0.87 14.05 30.40
N SER A 665 0.25 13.55 29.91
CA SER A 665 1.57 13.78 30.51
C SER A 665 2.54 14.47 29.55
N LEU A 666 3.32 15.42 30.06
CA LEU A 666 4.51 15.97 29.42
C LEU A 666 5.72 15.70 30.32
N ILE A 667 6.70 14.96 29.81
CA ILE A 667 7.84 14.44 30.57
C ILE A 667 9.15 14.87 29.91
N PHE A 668 10.00 15.58 30.63
CA PHE A 668 11.38 15.90 30.24
C PHE A 668 12.34 14.93 30.90
N LYS A 669 13.06 14.14 30.10
CA LYS A 669 14.06 13.18 30.59
C LYS A 669 15.36 13.86 30.95
N LYS A 670 16.10 13.25 31.89
CA LYS A 670 17.47 13.67 32.23
C LYS A 670 18.30 13.93 30.95
N GLY A 671 18.97 15.08 30.91
CA GLY A 671 19.79 15.53 29.77
C GLY A 671 19.03 16.15 28.60
N SER A 672 17.69 16.21 28.64
CA SER A 672 16.92 17.08 27.74
C SER A 672 17.08 18.57 28.08
N HIS A 673 16.65 19.46 27.18
CA HIS A 673 16.75 20.92 27.35
C HIS A 673 15.39 21.61 27.22
N LEU A 674 14.99 22.30 28.29
CA LEU A 674 13.77 23.10 28.38
C LEU A 674 14.08 24.59 28.36
N ILE A 675 13.57 25.33 27.37
CA ILE A 675 13.77 26.79 27.27
C ILE A 675 12.43 27.50 27.43
N LEU A 676 12.31 28.38 28.42
CA LEU A 676 11.09 29.13 28.76
C LEU A 676 11.38 30.63 28.71
N GLU A 677 10.91 31.32 27.67
CA GLU A 677 11.07 32.76 27.56
C GLU A 677 10.05 33.56 28.40
N LYS A 678 10.26 34.87 28.51
CA LYS A 678 9.40 35.78 29.28
C LYS A 678 7.91 35.64 28.99
N GLY A 679 7.15 35.42 30.06
CA GLY A 679 5.69 35.41 30.04
C GLY A 679 5.07 34.13 29.50
N VAL A 680 5.86 33.05 29.31
CA VAL A 680 5.32 31.71 29.03
C VAL A 680 4.40 31.27 30.17
N LYS A 681 3.28 30.63 29.80
CA LYS A 681 2.31 30.06 30.72
C LYS A 681 2.18 28.56 30.50
N ILE A 682 2.26 27.77 31.57
CA ILE A 682 2.00 26.34 31.54
C ILE A 682 0.78 26.08 32.43
N ILE A 683 -0.28 25.51 31.86
CA ILE A 683 -1.53 25.20 32.57
C ILE A 683 -1.63 23.70 32.67
N VAL A 684 -1.67 23.17 33.90
CA VAL A 684 -1.80 21.73 34.17
C VAL A 684 -3.13 21.49 34.85
N LYS A 685 -4.01 20.69 34.23
CA LYS A 685 -5.36 20.51 34.76
C LYS A 685 -6.01 19.16 34.47
N ASN A 686 -7.08 18.84 35.20
CA ASN A 686 -7.90 17.63 35.07
C ASN A 686 -7.05 16.34 35.03
N GLY A 687 -6.30 16.10 36.11
CA GLY A 687 -5.42 14.96 36.33
C GLY A 687 -4.14 14.92 35.47
N ALA A 688 -3.87 15.95 34.65
CA ALA A 688 -2.68 15.98 33.81
C ALA A 688 -1.38 16.12 34.62
N THR A 689 -0.26 15.70 34.03
CA THR A 689 1.05 15.66 34.69
C THR A 689 2.11 16.41 33.90
N LEU A 690 2.81 17.36 34.55
CA LEU A 690 4.10 17.88 34.08
C LEU A 690 5.21 17.27 34.91
N LYS A 691 6.13 16.54 34.27
CA LYS A 691 7.31 15.96 34.94
C LYS A 691 8.59 16.48 34.32
N ILE A 692 9.50 16.95 35.16
CA ILE A 692 10.86 17.34 34.78
C ILE A 692 11.80 16.50 35.65
N GLU A 693 12.61 15.63 35.04
CA GLU A 693 13.54 14.79 35.79
C GLU A 693 14.78 15.57 36.27
N GLU A 694 15.42 15.06 37.32
CA GLU A 694 16.69 15.59 37.80
C GLU A 694 17.76 15.50 36.69
N GLY A 695 18.47 16.60 36.45
CA GLY A 695 19.47 16.71 35.38
C GLY A 695 18.94 17.13 34.00
N VAL A 696 17.70 17.64 33.92
CA VAL A 696 17.24 18.41 32.75
C VAL A 696 17.95 19.77 32.72
N LEU A 697 18.43 20.18 31.55
CA LEU A 697 18.98 21.51 31.32
C LEU A 697 17.83 22.51 31.16
N PHE A 698 17.92 23.69 31.77
CA PHE A 698 16.87 24.69 31.66
C PHE A 698 17.40 26.11 31.48
N ASP A 699 16.74 26.87 30.60
CA ASP A 699 16.92 28.32 30.44
C ASP A 699 15.57 29.00 30.69
N ILE A 700 15.41 29.62 31.87
CA ILE A 700 14.13 30.18 32.32
C ILE A 700 14.27 31.70 32.51
N ASP A 701 13.51 32.47 31.74
CA ASP A 701 13.43 33.93 31.89
C ASP A 701 12.45 34.31 33.01
N LYS A 702 12.53 35.56 33.49
CA LYS A 702 11.64 36.08 34.53
C LYS A 702 10.18 36.08 34.04
N LYS A 703 9.24 35.85 34.96
CA LYS A 703 7.77 35.88 34.76
C LYS A 703 7.22 34.68 33.98
N VAL A 704 7.83 33.51 34.09
CA VAL A 704 7.20 32.25 33.72
C VAL A 704 6.21 31.86 34.82
N GLU A 705 5.03 31.39 34.40
CA GLU A 705 3.92 30.99 35.28
C GLU A 705 3.50 29.56 34.98
N ILE A 706 3.44 28.72 36.01
CA ILE A 706 2.71 27.45 36.01
C ILE A 706 1.41 27.70 36.75
N SER A 707 0.29 27.17 36.27
CA SER A 707 -1.00 27.21 36.96
C SER A 707 -1.57 25.81 37.03
N ILE A 708 -1.95 25.38 38.23
CA ILE A 708 -2.41 24.01 38.50
C ILE A 708 -3.89 24.06 38.87
N PHE A 709 -4.72 23.35 38.10
CA PHE A 709 -6.16 23.23 38.35
C PHE A 709 -6.53 21.74 38.35
N ASP A 710 -6.38 21.08 39.49
CA ASP A 710 -6.55 19.62 39.60
C ASP A 710 -5.55 18.88 38.69
N GLY A 711 -4.25 19.07 38.92
CA GLY A 711 -3.19 18.46 38.12
C GLY A 711 -1.94 18.21 38.96
N PHE A 712 -0.97 17.51 38.38
CA PHE A 712 0.25 17.08 39.07
C PHE A 712 1.49 17.71 38.44
N ILE A 713 2.40 18.20 39.29
CA ILE A 713 3.73 18.62 38.88
C ILE A 713 4.78 17.82 39.67
N ASP A 714 5.77 17.30 38.97
CA ASP A 714 6.95 16.64 39.52
C ASP A 714 8.17 17.35 38.94
N ILE A 715 8.70 18.33 39.67
CA ILE A 715 9.79 19.20 39.22
C ILE A 715 10.86 19.31 40.32
N PRO A 716 12.16 19.39 39.95
CA PRO A 716 13.22 19.59 40.93
C PRO A 716 13.10 20.93 41.65
N ASP A 717 13.55 21.00 42.90
CA ASP A 717 13.54 22.23 43.70
C ASP A 717 14.36 23.36 43.04
N SER A 718 15.40 23.00 42.27
CA SER A 718 16.21 23.93 41.48
C SER A 718 15.39 24.71 40.44
N ILE A 719 14.32 24.11 39.90
CA ILE A 719 13.41 24.76 38.95
C ILE A 719 12.25 25.44 39.68
N ARG A 720 11.75 24.83 40.76
CA ARG A 720 10.62 25.35 41.55
C ARG A 720 10.87 26.80 42.02
N ASN A 721 12.11 27.13 42.38
CA ASN A 721 12.49 28.48 42.83
C ASN A 721 12.54 29.53 41.70
N LEU A 722 12.50 29.13 40.43
CA LEU A 722 12.62 30.00 39.26
C LEU A 722 11.29 30.32 38.59
N ILE A 723 10.22 29.61 38.96
CA ILE A 723 8.91 29.70 38.32
C ILE A 723 7.86 30.10 39.35
N LYS A 724 6.93 30.98 38.95
CA LYS A 724 5.73 31.24 39.75
C LYS A 724 4.75 30.08 39.54
N ILE A 725 4.35 29.40 40.62
CA ILE A 725 3.35 28.31 40.61
C ILE A 725 2.05 28.81 41.22
#